data_AF-A0A521ETC4-F1
#
_entry.id   AF-A0A521ETC4-F1
#
_cell.length_a   1.000
_cell.length_b   1.000
_cell.length_c   1.000
_cell.angle_alpha   90.00
_cell.angle_beta   90.00
_cell.angle_gamma   90.00
#
_symmetry.space_group_name_H-M   'P 1'
#
loop_
_entity.id
_entity.type
_entity.pdbx_description
1 polymer ?
#
loop_
_entity_poly.entity_id
_entity_poly.type
_entity_poly.pdbx_seq_one_letter_code
_entity_poly.pdbx_strand_id
1 'polypeptide(L)'
;MYSHIKKNEQGEVVWKKPLVQHLREVAVSADQMSPLPSRRDEKLLKQLHRINAYGHDFGKYTPYFQEYLWTGEKKGNLHHHSYISAVWTAWLLAKICPTRDGWGRYAPLLGFLVVLHHHGDLGSLEHDVPKKEDVNFELARLLGHVSHHRDKIEGLKKQVNSLFSYQETIENDYVSLLGSGVSIQEFSNDYLTAFGMLDRLREQLLTESDELRVQLFFYLQLLFSLLIDGDKHSAADVSFIERRSLPADLVDRYIADHFTKHPETPLDELRIDFAQTSKEQLSRFDVKKRLYTITSPTGSGKTLTSFSIALGMRAAVQKELGYEPRIIYALPFTSIIEQNYDVLRKLFSYIPDFYGSEGCYLLKHHHLAEVSYQENRTEKPISNALLLLESWESEVVITTFYQLLHSMIGFKNRYLKKIHQLCGSIIILDEVQNVPAEYWPLLNKMLKYVSQYLGCYILLLTATRPFIFEAGESREWLPPAKVKGYFQSLNRMKVIPVFPEHRGAWSEDEWFDRFAERYDREKSHLLILNTVQSSIHVYRRMVEYVDGHNVYYLSTNITPWERMKRLRAIEEDLKKRKPVIVVSTQVVEAGVDLDFDVVVRDLAPIDSIVQAAGRGNRNGKRGQGTLYVIPMMRNETHSDCTLVYGAIHRKLAVEGLTQAVIHERDFYRWIESYFTQKMGKTDYTVARDIWSGVRSLRFYDQNDPDNCETVSRFRLIEQQVDMASLFVQMDERAEEVWERYMAEVVAQPNGLLRKEAYLKLRRTFQSYIISVPLKRVKNLELHGSVFLLRNELLSQYYKVNDTGFVRHSEDADVWML
;
A
#
# COMPACT_ATOMS: atom_id res chain seq x y z
N MET A 1 21.88 13.53 -30.99
CA MET A 1 22.31 13.02 -29.66
C MET A 1 21.52 11.77 -29.27
N TYR A 2 22.04 10.97 -28.34
CA TYR A 2 21.37 9.75 -27.85
C TYR A 2 20.99 9.88 -26.37
N SER A 3 19.84 9.30 -25.98
CA SER A 3 19.40 9.22 -24.59
C SER A 3 19.92 7.99 -23.87
N HIS A 4 20.04 6.87 -24.60
CA HIS A 4 20.40 5.56 -24.07
C HIS A 4 21.22 4.76 -25.08
N ILE A 5 22.14 3.94 -24.58
CA ILE A 5 22.95 3.00 -25.33
C ILE A 5 22.98 1.68 -24.54
N LYS A 6 22.74 0.55 -25.20
CA LYS A 6 22.98 -0.79 -24.63
C LYS A 6 24.21 -1.40 -25.28
N LYS A 7 25.07 -1.97 -24.45
CA LYS A 7 26.28 -2.68 -24.88
C LYS A 7 26.16 -4.17 -24.56
N ASN A 8 26.73 -5.04 -25.39
CA ASN A 8 26.90 -6.46 -25.06
C ASN A 8 28.03 -6.65 -24.02
N GLU A 9 28.27 -7.90 -23.61
CA GLU A 9 29.33 -8.24 -22.64
C GLU A 9 30.74 -7.89 -23.15
N GLN A 10 30.92 -7.79 -24.47
CA GLN A 10 32.15 -7.38 -25.14
C GLN A 10 32.31 -5.86 -25.24
N GLY A 11 31.33 -5.08 -24.76
CA GLY A 11 31.34 -3.62 -24.77
C GLY A 11 30.89 -2.97 -26.09
N GLU A 12 30.44 -3.76 -27.06
CA GLU A 12 29.95 -3.29 -28.35
C GLU A 12 28.52 -2.78 -28.24
N VAL A 13 28.22 -1.65 -28.91
CA VAL A 13 26.89 -1.05 -28.89
C VAL A 13 25.93 -1.88 -29.74
N VAL A 14 24.95 -2.51 -29.08
CA VAL A 14 23.91 -3.33 -29.74
C VAL A 14 22.60 -2.58 -29.94
N TRP A 15 22.38 -1.48 -29.20
CA TRP A 15 21.17 -0.68 -29.32
C TRP A 15 21.41 0.76 -28.87
N LYS A 16 20.73 1.71 -29.50
CA LYS A 16 20.80 3.15 -29.19
C LYS A 16 19.44 3.79 -29.40
N LYS A 17 19.04 4.70 -28.52
CA LYS A 17 17.80 5.48 -28.65
C LYS A 17 18.12 6.96 -28.88
N PRO A 18 17.67 7.57 -30.00
CA PRO A 18 17.79 9.00 -30.22
C PRO A 18 17.11 9.80 -29.11
N LEU A 19 17.74 10.90 -28.67
CA LEU A 19 17.22 11.71 -27.57
C LEU A 19 15.83 12.30 -27.89
N VAL A 20 15.66 12.91 -29.07
CA VAL A 20 14.36 13.46 -29.52
C VAL A 20 13.25 12.41 -29.55
N GLN A 21 13.57 11.19 -30.01
CA GLN A 21 12.60 10.10 -30.02
C GLN A 21 12.16 9.76 -28.59
N HIS A 22 13.10 9.59 -27.67
CA HIS A 22 12.82 9.35 -26.26
C HIS A 22 11.95 10.45 -25.64
N LEU A 23 12.31 11.72 -25.82
CA LEU A 23 11.54 12.85 -25.30
C LEU A 23 10.08 12.87 -25.82
N ARG A 24 9.85 12.50 -27.09
CA ARG A 24 8.50 12.36 -27.66
C ARG A 24 7.74 11.19 -27.04
N GLU A 25 8.37 10.04 -26.88
CA GLU A 25 7.76 8.86 -26.25
C GLU A 25 7.33 9.17 -24.80
N VAL A 26 8.15 9.88 -24.03
CA VAL A 26 7.80 10.30 -22.66
C VAL A 26 6.67 11.34 -22.66
N ALA A 27 6.64 12.27 -23.62
CA ALA A 27 5.59 13.27 -23.71
C ALA A 27 4.20 12.68 -24.01
N VAL A 28 4.14 11.54 -24.69
CA VAL A 28 2.90 10.79 -24.97
C VAL A 28 2.30 10.19 -23.68
N SER A 29 3.08 10.02 -22.61
CA SER A 29 2.53 9.49 -21.35
C SER A 29 1.44 10.39 -20.73
N ALA A 30 1.36 11.68 -21.11
CA ALA A 30 0.23 12.56 -20.74
C ALA A 30 -1.14 11.97 -21.11
N ASP A 31 -1.20 11.17 -22.18
CA ASP A 31 -2.44 10.62 -22.70
C ASP A 31 -2.91 9.37 -21.92
N GLN A 32 -2.06 8.84 -21.03
CA GLN A 32 -2.41 7.73 -20.13
C GLN A 32 -3.25 8.17 -18.92
N MET A 33 -3.33 9.48 -18.66
CA MET A 33 -4.09 10.02 -17.53
C MET A 33 -5.59 10.03 -17.84
N SER A 34 -6.37 9.38 -16.98
CA SER A 34 -7.84 9.51 -16.98
C SER A 34 -8.29 10.98 -16.78
N PRO A 35 -9.51 11.35 -17.20
CA PRO A 35 -10.00 12.72 -17.05
C PRO A 35 -9.99 13.20 -15.60
N LEU A 36 -9.66 14.49 -15.42
CA LEU A 36 -9.75 15.13 -14.12
C LEU A 36 -11.11 15.83 -13.94
N PRO A 37 -11.52 16.11 -12.69
CA PRO A 37 -12.74 16.86 -12.38
C PRO A 37 -12.83 18.21 -13.09
N SER A 38 -11.70 18.90 -13.19
CA SER A 38 -11.57 20.20 -13.84
C SER A 38 -10.92 20.00 -15.21
N ARG A 39 -11.71 20.20 -16.28
CA ARG A 39 -11.19 20.13 -17.67
C ARG A 39 -10.10 21.17 -17.94
N ARG A 40 -10.16 22.32 -17.26
CA ARG A 40 -9.13 23.37 -17.35
C ARG A 40 -7.81 22.83 -16.79
N ASP A 41 -7.85 22.23 -15.60
CA ASP A 41 -6.65 21.72 -14.94
C ASP A 41 -6.11 20.50 -15.67
N GLU A 42 -6.96 19.61 -16.17
CA GLU A 42 -6.57 18.48 -17.02
C GLU A 42 -5.75 18.94 -18.24
N LYS A 43 -6.28 19.92 -18.98
CA LYS A 43 -5.62 20.45 -20.18
C LYS A 43 -4.27 21.08 -19.82
N LEU A 44 -4.24 21.88 -18.75
CA LEU A 44 -3.00 22.52 -18.30
C LEU A 44 -1.97 21.48 -17.86
N LEU A 45 -2.35 20.50 -17.03
CA LEU A 45 -1.45 19.43 -16.56
C LEU A 45 -0.88 18.61 -17.71
N LYS A 46 -1.70 18.22 -18.71
CA LYS A 46 -1.21 17.51 -19.91
C LYS A 46 -0.21 18.36 -20.70
N GLN A 47 -0.45 19.67 -20.83
CA GLN A 47 0.47 20.59 -21.49
C GLN A 47 1.78 20.76 -20.70
N LEU A 48 1.70 20.97 -19.38
CA LEU A 48 2.85 21.07 -18.50
C LEU A 48 3.68 19.79 -18.51
N HIS A 49 3.04 18.61 -18.48
CA HIS A 49 3.71 17.32 -18.58
C HIS A 49 4.50 17.19 -19.88
N ARG A 50 3.90 17.55 -21.03
CA ARG A 50 4.63 17.51 -22.32
C ARG A 50 5.88 18.39 -22.31
N ILE A 51 5.80 19.58 -21.70
CA ILE A 51 6.97 20.46 -21.56
C ILE A 51 8.00 19.85 -20.60
N ASN A 52 7.57 19.30 -19.45
CA ASN A 52 8.44 18.58 -18.53
C ASN A 52 9.15 17.40 -19.22
N ALA A 53 8.41 16.60 -19.98
CA ALA A 53 8.93 15.48 -20.75
C ALA A 53 9.99 15.91 -21.77
N TYR A 54 9.76 17.02 -22.49
CA TYR A 54 10.77 17.56 -23.41
C TYR A 54 12.00 18.12 -22.68
N GLY A 55 11.83 18.69 -21.49
CA GLY A 55 12.91 19.31 -20.73
C GLY A 55 13.71 18.35 -19.83
N HIS A 56 13.14 17.21 -19.41
CA HIS A 56 13.69 16.43 -18.28
C HIS A 56 15.11 15.88 -18.50
N ASP A 57 15.44 15.60 -19.76
CA ASP A 57 16.69 15.00 -20.19
C ASP A 57 17.53 15.97 -21.03
N PHE A 58 17.23 17.27 -21.00
CA PHE A 58 17.97 18.30 -21.74
C PHE A 58 19.48 18.27 -21.46
N GLY A 59 19.91 18.01 -20.21
CA GLY A 59 21.32 17.89 -19.87
C GLY A 59 22.07 16.78 -20.63
N LYS A 60 21.35 15.83 -21.25
CA LYS A 60 21.96 14.81 -22.12
C LYS A 60 22.54 15.38 -23.42
N TYR A 61 22.19 16.60 -23.82
CA TYR A 61 22.86 17.30 -24.94
C TYR A 61 24.28 17.75 -24.62
N THR A 62 24.67 17.79 -23.34
CA THR A 62 26.03 18.21 -22.96
C THR A 62 27.08 17.21 -23.47
N PRO A 63 28.26 17.68 -23.93
CA PRO A 63 29.35 16.78 -24.29
C PRO A 63 29.75 15.85 -23.14
N TYR A 64 29.69 16.33 -21.89
CA TYR A 64 30.01 15.56 -20.68
C TYR A 64 29.12 14.33 -20.52
N PHE A 65 27.81 14.46 -20.77
CA PHE A 65 26.90 13.32 -20.71
C PHE A 65 27.11 12.37 -21.88
N GLN A 66 27.27 12.90 -23.10
CA GLN A 66 27.47 12.05 -24.28
C GLN A 66 28.77 11.23 -24.15
N GLU A 67 29.87 11.84 -23.72
CA GLU A 67 31.13 11.13 -23.46
C GLU A 67 30.92 10.01 -22.42
N TYR A 68 30.30 10.31 -21.28
CA TYR A 68 29.95 9.31 -20.26
C TYR A 68 29.10 8.16 -20.82
N LEU A 69 28.11 8.46 -21.66
CA LEU A 69 27.23 7.45 -22.27
C LEU A 69 28.01 6.46 -23.17
N TRP A 70 29.07 6.95 -23.84
CA TRP A 70 29.90 6.14 -24.74
C TRP A 70 31.08 5.46 -24.04
N THR A 71 31.74 6.10 -23.09
CA THR A 71 32.98 5.59 -22.46
C THR A 71 32.76 5.03 -21.07
N GLY A 72 31.69 5.44 -20.38
CA GLY A 72 31.48 5.18 -18.95
C GLY A 72 32.33 6.05 -18.02
N GLU A 73 33.20 6.91 -18.58
CA GLU A 73 34.09 7.77 -17.79
C GLU A 73 33.34 8.97 -17.20
N LYS A 74 33.56 9.24 -15.92
CA LYS A 74 32.90 10.34 -15.20
C LYS A 74 33.85 11.53 -15.03
N LYS A 75 33.51 12.68 -15.62
CA LYS A 75 34.21 13.95 -15.38
C LYS A 75 33.61 14.70 -14.19
N GLY A 76 33.98 14.28 -12.98
CA GLY A 76 33.40 14.79 -11.74
C GLY A 76 31.87 14.70 -11.77
N ASN A 77 31.18 15.76 -11.36
CA ASN A 77 29.72 15.82 -11.35
C ASN A 77 29.08 16.34 -12.66
N LEU A 78 29.87 16.68 -13.68
CA LEU A 78 29.36 17.30 -14.92
C LEU A 78 28.55 16.34 -15.81
N HIS A 79 28.66 15.04 -15.56
CA HIS A 79 27.85 14.02 -16.23
C HIS A 79 26.41 13.94 -15.68
N HIS A 80 26.11 14.53 -14.51
CA HIS A 80 24.76 14.58 -13.98
C HIS A 80 23.90 15.57 -14.77
N HIS A 81 22.83 15.09 -15.38
CA HIS A 81 22.01 15.90 -16.30
C HIS A 81 20.79 16.55 -15.62
N SER A 82 20.27 15.98 -14.53
CA SER A 82 18.99 16.42 -13.93
C SER A 82 18.94 17.89 -13.53
N TYR A 83 20.04 18.46 -13.01
CA TYR A 83 20.05 19.84 -12.50
C TYR A 83 19.92 20.88 -13.62
N ILE A 84 20.74 20.77 -14.68
CA ILE A 84 20.61 21.64 -15.86
C ILE A 84 19.27 21.44 -16.56
N SER A 85 18.79 20.20 -16.65
CA SER A 85 17.45 19.90 -17.17
C SER A 85 16.34 20.59 -16.38
N ALA A 86 16.43 20.61 -15.05
CA ALA A 86 15.43 21.25 -14.19
C ALA A 86 15.40 22.76 -14.39
N VAL A 87 16.56 23.41 -14.47
CA VAL A 87 16.68 24.85 -14.74
C VAL A 87 16.17 25.19 -16.13
N TRP A 88 16.54 24.40 -17.14
CA TRP A 88 16.03 24.54 -18.51
C TRP A 88 14.50 24.42 -18.57
N THR A 89 13.94 23.41 -17.90
CA THR A 89 12.48 23.18 -17.87
C THR A 89 11.76 24.34 -17.19
N ALA A 90 12.28 24.85 -16.07
CA ALA A 90 11.73 26.00 -15.38
C ALA A 90 11.74 27.26 -16.27
N TRP A 91 12.86 27.50 -16.98
CA TRP A 91 13.00 28.60 -17.93
C TRP A 91 12.03 28.48 -19.11
N LEU A 92 11.90 27.28 -19.69
CA LEU A 92 10.92 27.02 -20.75
C LEU A 92 9.50 27.31 -20.25
N LEU A 93 9.09 26.71 -19.14
CA LEU A 93 7.76 26.93 -18.56
C LEU A 93 7.50 28.41 -18.26
N ALA A 94 8.51 29.17 -17.84
CA ALA A 94 8.34 30.61 -17.68
C ALA A 94 7.98 31.30 -19.00
N LYS A 95 8.53 30.87 -20.14
CA LYS A 95 8.30 31.49 -21.45
C LYS A 95 7.04 31.00 -22.15
N ILE A 96 6.81 29.69 -22.15
CA ILE A 96 5.80 29.05 -23.01
C ILE A 96 4.59 28.51 -22.24
N CYS A 97 4.51 28.67 -20.91
CA CYS A 97 3.33 28.25 -20.16
C CYS A 97 2.07 28.99 -20.66
N PRO A 98 1.00 28.26 -21.02
CA PRO A 98 -0.15 28.83 -21.70
C PRO A 98 -1.03 29.73 -20.82
N THR A 99 -0.96 29.60 -19.49
CA THR A 99 -1.71 30.46 -18.55
C THR A 99 -0.97 30.57 -17.22
N ARG A 100 -1.05 31.74 -16.60
CA ARG A 100 -0.49 32.02 -15.27
C ARG A 100 -1.57 32.28 -14.21
N ASP A 101 -2.84 32.02 -14.50
CA ASP A 101 -3.90 32.23 -13.52
C ASP A 101 -3.95 31.09 -12.49
N GLY A 102 -4.44 31.40 -11.28
CA GLY A 102 -4.68 30.40 -10.24
C GLY A 102 -3.40 29.68 -9.83
N TRP A 103 -3.39 28.35 -9.92
CA TRP A 103 -2.20 27.54 -9.64
C TRP A 103 -1.17 27.54 -10.78
N GLY A 104 -1.57 27.92 -12.00
CA GLY A 104 -0.72 27.87 -13.21
C GLY A 104 0.53 28.75 -13.13
N ARG A 105 0.50 29.84 -12.34
CA ARG A 105 1.70 30.65 -12.04
C ARG A 105 2.85 29.87 -11.40
N TYR A 106 2.55 28.77 -10.71
CA TYR A 106 3.55 27.91 -10.07
C TYR A 106 4.11 26.83 -11.02
N ALA A 107 3.68 26.80 -12.29
CA ALA A 107 4.17 25.81 -13.27
C ALA A 107 5.70 25.74 -13.37
N PRO A 108 6.47 26.85 -13.44
CA PRO A 108 7.93 26.77 -13.47
C PRO A 108 8.53 26.10 -12.22
N LEU A 109 7.94 26.35 -11.05
CA LEU A 109 8.37 25.75 -9.79
C LEU A 109 8.08 24.24 -9.77
N LEU A 110 6.87 23.83 -10.18
CA LEU A 110 6.50 22.41 -10.27
C LEU A 110 7.39 21.67 -11.26
N GLY A 111 7.59 22.22 -12.47
CA GLY A 111 8.44 21.60 -13.49
C GLY A 111 9.89 21.46 -13.05
N PHE A 112 10.43 22.47 -12.34
CA PHE A 112 11.75 22.38 -11.72
C PHE A 112 11.85 21.19 -10.76
N LEU A 113 10.93 21.08 -9.79
CA LEU A 113 10.96 20.02 -8.78
C LEU A 113 10.79 18.62 -9.39
N VAL A 114 9.85 18.49 -10.34
CA VAL A 114 9.58 17.23 -11.05
C VAL A 114 10.83 16.74 -11.78
N VAL A 115 11.47 17.61 -12.55
CA VAL A 115 12.65 17.26 -13.34
C VAL A 115 13.89 17.12 -12.46
N LEU A 116 14.02 17.88 -11.38
CA LEU A 116 15.17 17.73 -10.48
C LEU A 116 15.24 16.30 -9.90
N HIS A 117 14.09 15.74 -9.54
CA HIS A 117 13.99 14.49 -8.79
C HIS A 117 13.58 13.26 -9.62
N HIS A 118 13.48 13.33 -10.95
CA HIS A 118 12.95 12.21 -11.75
C HIS A 118 13.73 10.88 -11.59
N HIS A 119 15.02 10.93 -11.23
CA HIS A 119 15.85 9.75 -10.89
C HIS A 119 15.84 9.36 -9.40
N GLY A 120 15.17 10.14 -8.55
CA GLY A 120 15.20 10.02 -7.08
C GLY A 120 13.82 10.18 -6.44
N ASP A 121 13.81 10.33 -5.13
CA ASP A 121 12.61 10.61 -4.34
C ASP A 121 12.35 12.13 -4.30
N LEU A 122 11.10 12.57 -4.15
CA LEU A 122 10.80 14.00 -4.01
C LEU A 122 11.47 14.58 -2.75
N GLY A 123 12.21 15.68 -2.93
CA GLY A 123 12.85 16.46 -1.87
C GLY A 123 11.94 17.54 -1.29
N SER A 124 12.48 18.36 -0.39
CA SER A 124 11.74 19.46 0.24
C SER A 124 12.05 20.80 -0.41
N LEU A 125 10.99 21.58 -0.61
CA LEU A 125 11.00 22.84 -1.33
C LEU A 125 12.09 23.84 -0.86
N GLU A 126 12.31 23.96 0.45
CA GLU A 126 13.31 24.85 1.04
C GLU A 126 14.76 24.49 0.71
N HIS A 127 15.04 23.22 0.43
CA HIS A 127 16.38 22.71 0.13
C HIS A 127 16.62 22.63 -1.38
N ASP A 128 15.58 22.30 -2.14
CA ASP A 128 15.69 22.08 -3.58
C ASP A 128 15.86 23.39 -4.36
N VAL A 129 15.20 24.46 -3.93
CA VAL A 129 15.19 25.75 -4.61
C VAL A 129 16.35 26.64 -4.10
N PRO A 130 17.32 27.01 -4.96
CA PRO A 130 18.38 27.94 -4.58
C PRO A 130 17.83 29.31 -4.20
N LYS A 131 18.41 29.92 -3.16
CA LYS A 131 18.09 31.27 -2.71
C LYS A 131 18.87 32.30 -3.53
N LYS A 132 18.40 33.55 -3.56
CA LYS A 132 19.15 34.67 -4.19
C LYS A 132 20.61 34.78 -3.73
N GLU A 133 20.87 34.53 -2.45
CA GLU A 133 22.21 34.59 -1.85
C GLU A 133 23.15 33.52 -2.42
N ASP A 134 22.62 32.34 -2.81
CA ASP A 134 23.41 31.24 -3.37
C ASP A 134 24.02 31.59 -4.73
N VAL A 135 23.41 32.55 -5.43
CA VAL A 135 23.83 32.99 -6.77
C VAL A 135 24.86 34.12 -6.68
N ASN A 136 24.87 34.91 -5.60
CA ASN A 136 25.81 36.01 -5.39
C ASN A 136 26.99 35.58 -4.51
N PHE A 137 28.11 35.27 -5.17
CA PHE A 137 29.29 34.70 -4.53
C PHE A 137 29.92 35.59 -3.45
N GLU A 138 29.95 36.92 -3.67
CA GLU A 138 30.50 37.86 -2.68
C GLU A 138 29.58 37.99 -1.47
N LEU A 139 28.26 38.02 -1.71
CA LEU A 139 27.25 38.08 -0.65
C LEU A 139 27.25 36.81 0.21
N ALA A 140 27.32 35.63 -0.41
CA ALA A 140 27.40 34.35 0.30
C ALA A 140 28.66 34.26 1.18
N ARG A 141 29.80 34.75 0.68
CA ARG A 141 31.06 34.82 1.43
C ARG A 141 30.98 35.80 2.60
N LEU A 142 30.33 36.96 2.42
CA LEU A 142 30.11 37.96 3.47
C LEU A 142 29.18 37.46 4.59
N LEU A 143 28.15 36.69 4.23
CA LEU A 143 27.17 36.12 5.18
C LEU A 143 27.65 34.82 5.85
N GLY A 144 28.84 34.31 5.49
CA GLY A 144 29.36 33.05 6.03
C GLY A 144 28.56 31.81 5.61
N HIS A 145 27.76 31.90 4.55
CA HIS A 145 26.92 30.80 4.07
C HIS A 145 27.71 29.88 3.14
N VAL A 146 27.94 28.63 3.57
CA VAL A 146 28.40 27.55 2.69
C VAL A 146 27.17 26.88 2.09
N SER A 147 26.75 27.36 0.92
CA SER A 147 25.58 26.81 0.23
C SER A 147 25.87 25.46 -0.43
N HIS A 148 25.03 24.45 -0.18
CA HIS A 148 25.05 23.17 -0.89
C HIS A 148 24.78 23.30 -2.40
N HIS A 149 24.29 24.45 -2.87
CA HIS A 149 24.05 24.72 -4.29
C HIS A 149 25.28 25.25 -5.03
N ARG A 150 26.32 25.70 -4.33
CA ARG A 150 27.50 26.35 -4.94
C ARG A 150 28.15 25.48 -6.02
N ASP A 151 28.48 24.24 -5.69
CA ASP A 151 29.14 23.31 -6.62
C ASP A 151 28.22 22.97 -7.81
N LYS A 152 26.92 22.87 -7.57
CA LYS A 152 25.91 22.64 -8.62
C LYS A 152 25.82 23.83 -9.58
N ILE A 153 25.82 25.06 -9.08
CA ILE A 153 25.77 26.28 -9.89
C ILE A 153 27.07 26.46 -10.69
N GLU A 154 28.24 26.13 -10.13
CA GLU A 154 29.50 26.16 -10.89
C GLU A 154 29.53 25.08 -11.97
N GLY A 155 29.08 23.87 -11.67
CA GLY A 155 28.90 22.81 -12.66
C GLY A 155 27.95 23.22 -13.78
N LEU A 156 26.83 23.86 -13.42
CA LEU A 156 25.84 24.36 -14.38
C LEU A 156 26.46 25.38 -15.34
N LYS A 157 27.28 26.33 -14.87
CA LYS A 157 27.99 27.29 -15.73
C LYS A 157 28.82 26.58 -16.81
N LYS A 158 29.58 25.55 -16.41
CA LYS A 158 30.40 24.74 -17.33
C LYS A 158 29.53 23.98 -18.33
N GLN A 159 28.44 23.37 -17.87
CA GLN A 159 27.49 22.66 -18.73
C GLN A 159 26.80 23.59 -19.73
N VAL A 160 26.28 24.74 -19.30
CA VAL A 160 25.62 25.73 -20.17
C VAL A 160 26.57 26.21 -21.28
N ASN A 161 27.81 26.60 -20.93
CA ASN A 161 28.80 27.02 -21.91
C ASN A 161 29.13 25.92 -22.93
N SER A 162 29.09 24.65 -22.52
CA SER A 162 29.38 23.53 -23.41
C SER A 162 28.30 23.29 -24.48
N LEU A 163 27.06 23.77 -24.26
CA LEU A 163 25.93 23.58 -25.18
C LEU A 163 26.10 24.30 -26.51
N PHE A 164 26.88 25.39 -26.57
CA PHE A 164 27.13 26.14 -27.79
C PHE A 164 27.76 25.28 -28.90
N SER A 165 28.50 24.22 -28.51
CA SER A 165 29.07 23.24 -29.44
C SER A 165 28.01 22.50 -30.27
N TYR A 166 26.77 22.44 -29.78
CA TYR A 166 25.66 21.72 -30.38
C TYR A 166 24.41 22.59 -30.56
N GLN A 167 24.56 23.92 -30.53
CA GLN A 167 23.44 24.86 -30.53
C GLN A 167 22.46 24.59 -31.67
N GLU A 168 22.94 24.52 -32.92
CA GLU A 168 22.07 24.33 -34.09
C GLU A 168 21.27 23.01 -34.00
N THR A 169 21.91 21.94 -33.52
CA THR A 169 21.22 20.65 -33.31
C THR A 169 20.13 20.77 -32.26
N ILE A 170 20.45 21.39 -31.11
CA ILE A 170 19.50 21.53 -30.00
C ILE A 170 18.31 22.40 -30.42
N GLU A 171 18.56 23.54 -31.05
CA GLU A 171 17.52 24.48 -31.46
C GLU A 171 16.60 23.85 -32.51
N ASN A 172 17.15 23.14 -33.51
CA ASN A 172 16.36 22.39 -34.50
C ASN A 172 15.53 21.27 -33.85
N ASP A 173 16.13 20.51 -32.94
CA ASP A 173 15.44 19.45 -32.20
C ASP A 173 14.25 20.04 -31.42
N TYR A 174 14.42 21.18 -30.75
CA TYR A 174 13.36 21.83 -29.97
C TYR A 174 12.30 22.53 -30.83
N VAL A 175 12.65 23.07 -32.00
CA VAL A 175 11.65 23.51 -33.00
C VAL A 175 10.73 22.34 -33.35
N SER A 176 11.30 21.15 -33.54
CA SER A 176 10.52 19.94 -33.86
C SER A 176 9.65 19.43 -32.69
N LEU A 177 10.05 19.68 -31.44
CA LEU A 177 9.35 19.21 -30.24
C LEU A 177 8.24 20.17 -29.81
N LEU A 178 8.52 21.48 -29.83
CA LEU A 178 7.63 22.54 -29.34
C LEU A 178 6.79 23.18 -30.46
N GLY A 179 7.21 23.06 -31.71
CA GLY A 179 6.64 23.80 -32.83
C GLY A 179 7.04 25.28 -32.89
N SER A 180 7.92 25.72 -31.97
CA SER A 180 8.46 27.07 -31.89
C SER A 180 9.96 27.04 -31.57
N GLY A 181 10.71 28.02 -32.09
CA GLY A 181 12.14 28.14 -31.81
C GLY A 181 12.44 28.43 -30.35
N VAL A 182 13.57 27.90 -29.88
CA VAL A 182 14.22 28.25 -28.62
C VAL A 182 15.63 28.75 -28.93
N SER A 183 16.21 29.58 -28.08
CA SER A 183 17.58 30.07 -28.25
C SER A 183 18.47 29.65 -27.08
N ILE A 184 19.55 28.94 -27.39
CA ILE A 184 20.57 28.56 -26.39
C ILE A 184 21.31 29.79 -25.89
N GLN A 185 21.52 30.78 -26.76
CA GLN A 185 22.09 32.07 -26.35
C GLN A 185 21.20 32.78 -25.33
N GLU A 186 19.89 32.80 -25.56
CA GLU A 186 18.93 33.42 -24.64
C GLU A 186 18.88 32.67 -23.29
N PHE A 187 18.85 31.34 -23.31
CA PHE A 187 18.94 30.54 -22.09
C PHE A 187 20.25 30.79 -21.33
N SER A 188 21.38 30.85 -22.04
CA SER A 188 22.69 31.15 -21.44
C SER A 188 22.74 32.52 -20.77
N ASN A 189 21.96 33.49 -21.25
CA ASN A 189 21.88 34.82 -20.63
C ASN A 189 20.93 34.82 -19.42
N ASP A 190 19.85 34.02 -19.47
CA ASP A 190 18.73 34.09 -18.54
C ASP A 190 18.75 33.05 -17.42
N TYR A 191 19.51 31.94 -17.51
CA TYR A 191 19.35 30.81 -16.58
C TYR A 191 19.58 31.19 -15.10
N LEU A 192 20.41 32.19 -14.81
CA LEU A 192 20.59 32.71 -13.44
C LEU A 192 19.36 33.45 -12.93
N THR A 193 18.61 34.11 -13.83
CA THR A 193 17.35 34.79 -13.47
C THR A 193 16.25 33.78 -13.12
N ALA A 194 16.33 32.55 -13.66
CA ALA A 194 15.41 31.46 -13.32
C ALA A 194 15.48 31.12 -11.82
N PHE A 195 16.66 31.16 -11.19
CA PHE A 195 16.77 30.97 -9.74
C PHE A 195 16.04 32.05 -8.94
N GLY A 196 16.20 33.33 -9.31
CA GLY A 196 15.50 34.43 -8.65
C GLY A 196 13.98 34.36 -8.83
N MET A 197 13.50 33.81 -9.94
CA MET A 197 12.08 33.51 -10.16
C MET A 197 11.60 32.35 -9.27
N LEU A 198 12.34 31.24 -9.24
CA LEU A 198 11.98 30.07 -8.42
C LEU A 198 11.92 30.41 -6.93
N ASP A 199 12.90 31.18 -6.44
CA ASP A 199 12.95 31.67 -5.06
C ASP A 199 11.73 32.54 -4.73
N ARG A 200 11.35 33.45 -5.63
CA ARG A 200 10.14 34.28 -5.47
C ARG A 200 8.87 33.44 -5.44
N LEU A 201 8.73 32.47 -6.35
CA LEU A 201 7.57 31.57 -6.37
C LEU A 201 7.49 30.74 -5.09
N ARG A 202 8.63 30.26 -4.57
CA ARG A 202 8.70 29.59 -3.27
C ARG A 202 8.19 30.48 -2.14
N GLU A 203 8.69 31.71 -2.02
CA GLU A 203 8.25 32.65 -0.99
C GLU A 203 6.76 32.97 -1.09
N GLN A 204 6.25 33.16 -2.31
CA GLN A 204 4.83 33.40 -2.55
C GLN A 204 3.99 32.20 -2.11
N LEU A 205 4.41 30.97 -2.44
CA LEU A 205 3.69 29.75 -2.07
C LEU A 205 3.45 29.66 -0.56
N LEU A 206 4.41 30.08 0.27
CA LEU A 206 4.29 30.02 1.73
C LEU A 206 3.15 30.90 2.29
N THR A 207 2.72 31.91 1.54
CA THR A 207 1.65 32.84 1.92
C THR A 207 0.30 32.54 1.23
N GLU A 208 0.24 31.54 0.36
CA GLU A 208 -1.00 31.12 -0.31
C GLU A 208 -1.96 30.37 0.62
N SER A 209 -3.23 30.32 0.21
CA SER A 209 -4.26 29.54 0.89
C SER A 209 -3.90 28.05 1.03
N ASP A 210 -4.34 27.42 2.12
CA ASP A 210 -4.19 25.98 2.34
C ASP A 210 -4.72 25.15 1.16
N GLU A 211 -5.86 25.55 0.58
CA GLU A 211 -6.49 24.84 -0.52
C GLU A 211 -5.59 24.81 -1.77
N LEU A 212 -5.00 25.95 -2.15
CA LEU A 212 -4.07 26.04 -3.27
C LEU A 212 -2.79 25.24 -3.03
N ARG A 213 -2.23 25.31 -1.82
CA ARG A 213 -1.01 24.56 -1.47
C ARG A 213 -1.22 23.06 -1.55
N VAL A 214 -2.36 22.57 -1.07
CA VAL A 214 -2.76 21.16 -1.19
C VAL A 214 -3.03 20.78 -2.65
N GLN A 215 -3.66 21.66 -3.44
CA GLN A 215 -3.82 21.43 -4.89
C GLN A 215 -2.47 21.21 -5.58
N LEU A 216 -1.49 22.08 -5.29
CA LEU A 216 -0.14 22.01 -5.84
C LEU A 216 0.59 20.73 -5.40
N PHE A 217 0.35 20.23 -4.19
CA PHE A 217 0.90 18.94 -3.74
C PHE A 217 0.46 17.78 -4.65
N PHE A 218 -0.84 17.66 -4.93
CA PHE A 218 -1.36 16.59 -5.79
C PHE A 218 -0.92 16.75 -7.24
N TYR A 219 -0.86 17.99 -7.74
CA TYR A 219 -0.40 18.25 -9.12
C TYR A 219 1.09 18.03 -9.29
N LEU A 220 1.90 18.32 -8.27
CA LEU A 220 3.32 17.96 -8.23
C LEU A 220 3.49 16.44 -8.33
N GLN A 221 2.80 15.67 -7.45
CA GLN A 221 2.87 14.21 -7.48
C GLN A 221 2.37 13.64 -8.81
N LEU A 222 1.32 14.21 -9.41
CA LEU A 222 0.77 13.77 -10.69
C LEU A 222 1.71 14.02 -11.87
N LEU A 223 2.27 15.23 -11.98
CA LEU A 223 3.29 15.54 -13.00
C LEU A 223 4.53 14.68 -12.83
N PHE A 224 4.95 14.46 -11.58
CA PHE A 224 6.06 13.58 -11.26
C PHE A 224 5.78 12.14 -11.70
N SER A 225 4.60 11.61 -11.36
CA SER A 225 4.14 10.28 -11.72
C SER A 225 4.15 10.04 -13.24
N LEU A 226 3.58 10.97 -14.02
CA LEU A 226 3.55 10.87 -15.48
C LEU A 226 4.95 10.87 -16.09
N LEU A 227 5.88 11.67 -15.54
CA LEU A 227 7.25 11.76 -16.01
C LEU A 227 8.03 10.48 -15.73
N ILE A 228 8.05 10.03 -14.47
CA ILE A 228 8.87 8.87 -14.09
C ILE A 228 8.34 7.56 -14.69
N ASP A 229 7.03 7.47 -14.93
CA ASP A 229 6.46 6.30 -15.58
C ASP A 229 6.74 6.31 -17.08
N GLY A 230 6.49 7.44 -17.76
CA GLY A 230 6.80 7.61 -19.18
C GLY A 230 8.27 7.39 -19.51
N ASP A 231 9.18 7.94 -18.70
CA ASP A 231 10.63 7.75 -18.84
C ASP A 231 11.00 6.27 -18.77
N LYS A 232 10.50 5.54 -17.77
CA LYS A 232 10.80 4.11 -17.60
C LYS A 232 10.21 3.25 -18.73
N HIS A 233 8.99 3.54 -19.20
CA HIS A 233 8.40 2.85 -20.35
C HIS A 233 9.22 3.06 -21.62
N SER A 234 9.61 4.31 -21.90
CA SER A 234 10.47 4.62 -23.05
C SER A 234 11.86 3.99 -22.91
N ALA A 235 12.50 4.05 -21.75
CA ALA A 235 13.82 3.48 -21.52
C ALA A 235 13.82 1.94 -21.61
N ALA A 236 12.75 1.29 -21.14
CA ALA A 236 12.58 -0.16 -21.19
C ALA A 236 12.05 -0.67 -22.54
N ASP A 237 11.60 0.23 -23.42
CA ASP A 237 10.95 -0.12 -24.70
C ASP A 237 9.68 -0.96 -24.50
N VAL A 238 8.88 -0.58 -23.50
CA VAL A 238 7.63 -1.24 -23.11
C VAL A 238 6.46 -0.30 -23.37
N SER A 239 5.51 -0.74 -24.19
CA SER A 239 4.26 -0.01 -24.41
C SER A 239 3.37 -0.03 -23.18
N PHE A 240 2.54 1.00 -23.03
CA PHE A 240 1.45 1.00 -22.05
C PHE A 240 0.41 -0.06 -22.40
N ILE A 241 -0.24 -0.61 -21.37
CA ILE A 241 -1.31 -1.59 -21.50
C ILE A 241 -2.57 -0.91 -22.03
N GLU A 242 -3.14 -1.48 -23.09
CA GLU A 242 -4.40 -1.01 -23.66
C GLU A 242 -5.55 -1.22 -22.67
N ARG A 243 -6.40 -0.19 -22.56
CA ARG A 243 -7.62 -0.23 -21.74
C ARG A 243 -8.60 -1.26 -22.27
N ARG A 244 -9.26 -1.99 -21.36
CA ARG A 244 -10.29 -2.99 -21.68
C ARG A 244 -11.62 -2.62 -21.00
N SER A 245 -12.74 -2.97 -21.63
CA SER A 245 -14.06 -2.78 -21.03
C SER A 245 -14.41 -3.96 -20.12
N LEU A 246 -15.10 -3.67 -19.02
CA LEU A 246 -15.57 -4.66 -18.06
C LEU A 246 -17.10 -4.73 -18.10
N PRO A 247 -17.70 -5.91 -18.35
CA PRO A 247 -19.15 -6.05 -18.29
C PRO A 247 -19.69 -5.78 -16.87
N ALA A 248 -20.74 -4.98 -16.76
CA ALA A 248 -21.32 -4.61 -15.47
C ALA A 248 -22.02 -5.77 -14.75
N ASP A 249 -22.41 -6.81 -15.49
CA ASP A 249 -23.20 -7.96 -15.03
C ASP A 249 -22.34 -9.17 -14.60
N LEU A 250 -21.00 -9.03 -14.58
CA LEU A 250 -20.09 -10.15 -14.27
C LEU A 250 -20.41 -10.82 -12.93
N VAL A 251 -20.69 -10.01 -11.90
CA VAL A 251 -21.04 -10.54 -10.58
C VAL A 251 -22.40 -11.23 -10.60
N ASP A 252 -23.37 -10.71 -11.37
CA ASP A 252 -24.70 -11.34 -11.49
C ASP A 252 -24.57 -12.73 -12.12
N ARG A 253 -23.76 -12.87 -13.18
CA ARG A 253 -23.47 -14.16 -13.83
C ARG A 253 -22.80 -15.14 -12.85
N TYR A 254 -21.76 -14.69 -12.16
CA TYR A 254 -21.07 -15.50 -11.16
C TYR A 254 -22.01 -15.96 -10.02
N ILE A 255 -22.89 -15.07 -9.53
CA ILE A 255 -23.83 -15.41 -8.47
C ILE A 255 -24.83 -16.47 -8.95
N ALA A 256 -25.35 -16.33 -10.17
CA ALA A 256 -26.33 -17.26 -10.74
C ALA A 256 -25.80 -18.71 -10.87
N ASP A 257 -24.50 -18.87 -11.14
CA ASP A 257 -23.87 -20.18 -11.37
C ASP A 257 -23.33 -20.84 -10.08
N HIS A 258 -23.06 -20.05 -9.03
CA HIS A 258 -22.39 -20.54 -7.83
C HIS A 258 -23.21 -20.50 -6.53
N PHE A 259 -24.36 -19.81 -6.50
CA PHE A 259 -25.16 -19.66 -5.28
C PHE A 259 -26.60 -20.16 -5.48
N THR A 260 -27.14 -20.80 -4.44
CA THR A 260 -28.52 -21.30 -4.43
C THR A 260 -29.51 -20.15 -4.34
N LYS A 261 -30.61 -20.23 -5.11
CA LYS A 261 -31.70 -19.25 -5.05
C LYS A 261 -32.55 -19.36 -3.77
N HIS A 262 -32.43 -20.46 -3.05
CA HIS A 262 -33.19 -20.73 -1.83
C HIS A 262 -32.30 -20.48 -0.61
N PRO A 263 -32.62 -19.49 0.24
CA PRO A 263 -31.88 -19.25 1.46
C PRO A 263 -32.14 -20.38 2.46
N GLU A 264 -31.06 -20.95 3.02
CA GLU A 264 -31.16 -21.98 4.07
C GLU A 264 -31.03 -21.40 5.47
N THR A 265 -30.46 -20.18 5.58
CA THR A 265 -30.11 -19.54 6.85
C THR A 265 -30.48 -18.06 6.84
N PRO A 266 -30.67 -17.41 8.02
CA PRO A 266 -30.86 -15.97 8.10
C PRO A 266 -29.72 -15.16 7.46
N LEU A 267 -28.51 -15.72 7.42
CA LEU A 267 -27.37 -15.09 6.76
C LEU A 267 -27.51 -15.11 5.23
N ASP A 268 -28.08 -16.17 4.67
CA ASP A 268 -28.32 -16.27 3.23
C ASP A 268 -29.43 -15.32 2.79
N GLU A 269 -30.50 -15.20 3.60
CA GLU A 269 -31.54 -14.18 3.39
C GLU A 269 -30.93 -12.76 3.40
N LEU A 270 -30.06 -12.47 4.39
CA LEU A 270 -29.36 -11.19 4.48
C LEU A 270 -28.46 -10.95 3.26
N ARG A 271 -27.71 -11.95 2.79
CA ARG A 271 -26.85 -11.85 1.60
C ARG A 271 -27.65 -11.50 0.35
N ILE A 272 -28.78 -12.19 0.14
CA ILE A 272 -29.67 -11.97 -1.01
C ILE A 272 -30.27 -10.56 -0.93
N ASP A 273 -30.84 -10.18 0.21
CA ASP A 273 -31.45 -8.85 0.39
C ASP A 273 -30.42 -7.72 0.31
N PHE A 274 -29.21 -7.94 0.82
CA PHE A 274 -28.10 -6.99 0.70
C PHE A 274 -27.67 -6.78 -0.75
N ALA A 275 -27.52 -7.86 -1.53
CA ALA A 275 -27.19 -7.77 -2.95
C ALA A 275 -28.31 -7.07 -3.74
N GLN A 276 -29.57 -7.44 -3.51
CA GLN A 276 -30.72 -6.84 -4.19
C GLN A 276 -30.87 -5.36 -3.84
N THR A 277 -30.89 -5.02 -2.55
CA THR A 277 -30.99 -3.62 -2.09
C THR A 277 -29.85 -2.78 -2.66
N SER A 278 -28.62 -3.32 -2.67
CA SER A 278 -27.46 -2.61 -3.24
C SER A 278 -27.64 -2.29 -4.72
N LYS A 279 -28.20 -3.21 -5.50
CA LYS A 279 -28.50 -3.03 -6.92
C LYS A 279 -29.61 -2.01 -7.14
N GLU A 280 -30.66 -2.03 -6.33
CA GLU A 280 -31.72 -1.02 -6.38
C GLU A 280 -31.19 0.39 -6.11
N GLN A 281 -30.28 0.54 -5.14
CA GLN A 281 -29.65 1.83 -4.82
C GLN A 281 -28.72 2.36 -5.92
N LEU A 282 -28.22 1.50 -6.82
CA LEU A 282 -27.39 1.94 -7.94
C LEU A 282 -28.12 2.94 -8.85
N SER A 283 -29.45 2.81 -8.99
CA SER A 283 -30.28 3.77 -9.73
C SER A 283 -30.27 5.19 -9.13
N ARG A 284 -29.87 5.33 -7.87
CA ARG A 284 -29.75 6.60 -7.12
C ARG A 284 -28.30 7.06 -6.98
N PHE A 285 -27.36 6.35 -7.60
CA PHE A 285 -25.97 6.76 -7.64
C PHE A 285 -25.85 8.13 -8.32
N ASP A 286 -25.03 9.00 -7.75
CA ASP A 286 -24.87 10.39 -8.17
C ASP A 286 -23.41 10.58 -8.55
N VAL A 287 -23.12 10.62 -9.86
CA VAL A 287 -21.75 10.71 -10.37
C VAL A 287 -21.00 11.96 -9.89
N LYS A 288 -21.71 12.99 -9.40
CA LYS A 288 -21.10 14.21 -8.84
C LYS A 288 -20.62 14.03 -7.41
N LYS A 289 -21.08 12.98 -6.73
CA LYS A 289 -20.66 12.62 -5.38
C LYS A 289 -19.65 11.49 -5.47
N ARG A 290 -18.66 11.55 -4.59
CA ARG A 290 -17.44 10.74 -4.72
C ARG A 290 -17.05 10.01 -3.45
N LEU A 291 -17.78 10.17 -2.35
CA LEU A 291 -17.47 9.53 -1.07
C LEU A 291 -18.67 8.71 -0.63
N TYR A 292 -18.52 7.40 -0.64
CA TYR A 292 -19.55 6.43 -0.29
C TYR A 292 -19.07 5.47 0.80
N THR A 293 -20.02 4.95 1.56
CA THR A 293 -19.79 3.95 2.60
C THR A 293 -20.78 2.82 2.44
N ILE A 294 -20.33 1.59 2.66
CA ILE A 294 -21.15 0.39 2.74
C ILE A 294 -20.94 -0.22 4.13
N THR A 295 -21.94 -0.03 4.98
CA THR A 295 -21.97 -0.58 6.33
C THR A 295 -22.77 -1.88 6.34
N SER A 296 -22.11 -3.02 6.56
CA SER A 296 -22.82 -4.30 6.72
C SER A 296 -22.07 -5.29 7.62
N PRO A 297 -22.78 -6.21 8.29
CA PRO A 297 -22.18 -7.19 9.20
C PRO A 297 -21.11 -8.07 8.53
N THR A 298 -20.23 -8.66 9.33
CA THR A 298 -19.24 -9.63 8.83
C THR A 298 -19.94 -10.89 8.28
N GLY A 299 -19.48 -11.35 7.12
CA GLY A 299 -20.05 -12.51 6.43
C GLY A 299 -21.26 -12.23 5.53
N SER A 300 -21.71 -10.97 5.42
CA SER A 300 -22.84 -10.53 4.57
C SER A 300 -22.61 -10.65 3.05
N GLY A 301 -21.41 -11.03 2.60
CA GLY A 301 -21.06 -11.06 1.18
C GLY A 301 -20.49 -9.73 0.64
N LYS A 302 -19.95 -8.87 1.52
CA LYS A 302 -19.34 -7.56 1.19
C LYS A 302 -18.52 -7.56 -0.10
N THR A 303 -17.61 -8.53 -0.27
CA THR A 303 -16.66 -8.56 -1.39
C THR A 303 -17.32 -8.59 -2.77
N LEU A 304 -18.28 -9.51 -3.01
CA LEU A 304 -18.95 -9.61 -4.31
C LEU A 304 -19.92 -8.44 -4.51
N THR A 305 -20.68 -8.07 -3.48
CA THR A 305 -21.64 -6.97 -3.56
C THR A 305 -20.96 -5.62 -3.79
N SER A 306 -19.86 -5.32 -3.08
CA SER A 306 -19.10 -4.09 -3.29
C SER A 306 -18.46 -4.02 -4.68
N PHE A 307 -17.99 -5.14 -5.19
CA PHE A 307 -17.46 -5.22 -6.54
C PHE A 307 -18.55 -5.04 -7.60
N SER A 308 -19.74 -5.60 -7.39
CA SER A 308 -20.92 -5.36 -8.25
C SER A 308 -21.31 -3.89 -8.26
N ILE A 309 -21.33 -3.24 -7.08
CA ILE A 309 -21.54 -1.79 -6.97
C ILE A 309 -20.48 -1.01 -7.75
N ALA A 310 -19.20 -1.36 -7.62
CA ALA A 310 -18.12 -0.68 -8.33
C ALA A 310 -18.23 -0.83 -9.86
N LEU A 311 -18.61 -2.02 -10.36
CA LEU A 311 -18.89 -2.23 -11.77
C LEU A 311 -20.10 -1.41 -12.25
N GLY A 312 -21.14 -1.31 -11.42
CA GLY A 312 -22.29 -0.45 -11.68
C GLY A 312 -21.93 1.04 -11.72
N MET A 313 -21.13 1.51 -10.76
CA MET A 313 -20.60 2.88 -10.72
C MET A 313 -19.77 3.17 -11.98
N ARG A 314 -18.88 2.23 -12.37
CA ARG A 314 -18.08 2.33 -13.58
C ARG A 314 -18.95 2.52 -14.82
N ALA A 315 -20.00 1.71 -14.98
CA ALA A 315 -20.94 1.82 -16.10
C ALA A 315 -21.69 3.16 -16.12
N ALA A 316 -22.14 3.65 -14.95
CA ALA A 316 -22.80 4.94 -14.82
C ALA A 316 -21.87 6.11 -15.16
N VAL A 317 -20.62 6.07 -14.67
CA VAL A 317 -19.60 7.08 -14.99
C VAL A 317 -19.27 7.08 -16.49
N GLN A 318 -19.14 5.91 -17.12
CA GLN A 318 -18.95 5.82 -18.57
C GLN A 318 -20.11 6.46 -19.33
N LYS A 319 -21.35 6.20 -18.91
CA LYS A 319 -22.55 6.75 -19.54
C LYS A 319 -22.67 8.26 -19.40
N GLU A 320 -22.38 8.81 -18.20
CA GLU A 320 -22.62 10.23 -17.91
C GLU A 320 -21.41 11.14 -18.17
N LEU A 321 -20.20 10.63 -17.95
CA LEU A 321 -18.95 11.39 -18.03
C LEU A 321 -18.03 10.95 -19.19
N GLY A 322 -18.33 9.82 -19.85
CA GLY A 322 -17.65 9.39 -21.08
C GLY A 322 -16.28 8.74 -20.89
N TYR A 323 -15.95 8.26 -19.69
CA TYR A 323 -14.74 7.50 -19.42
C TYR A 323 -15.02 6.32 -18.47
N GLU A 324 -14.20 5.28 -18.56
CA GLU A 324 -14.34 4.09 -17.71
C GLU A 324 -13.35 4.14 -16.53
N PRO A 325 -13.81 4.29 -15.27
CA PRO A 325 -12.95 4.23 -14.09
C PRO A 325 -12.26 2.88 -13.91
N ARG A 326 -10.94 2.89 -13.63
CA ARG A 326 -10.27 1.72 -13.05
C ARG A 326 -10.80 1.44 -11.64
N ILE A 327 -10.76 0.19 -11.20
CA ILE A 327 -11.15 -0.21 -9.85
C ILE A 327 -9.90 -0.59 -9.05
N ILE A 328 -9.66 0.09 -7.94
CA ILE A 328 -8.53 -0.20 -7.04
C ILE A 328 -9.10 -0.73 -5.74
N TYR A 329 -8.95 -2.03 -5.49
CA TYR A 329 -9.41 -2.69 -4.28
C TYR A 329 -8.25 -2.85 -3.31
N ALA A 330 -8.20 -2.01 -2.27
CA ALA A 330 -7.19 -2.05 -1.23
C ALA A 330 -7.67 -2.74 0.05
N LEU A 331 -6.85 -3.65 0.56
CA LEU A 331 -7.12 -4.51 1.72
C LEU A 331 -6.03 -4.32 2.81
N PRO A 332 -6.36 -4.54 4.09
CA PRO A 332 -5.40 -4.34 5.19
C PRO A 332 -4.37 -5.47 5.30
N PHE A 333 -4.77 -6.71 5.02
CA PHE A 333 -3.94 -7.91 5.23
C PHE A 333 -3.69 -8.67 3.93
N THR A 334 -2.46 -9.16 3.75
CA THR A 334 -2.05 -9.91 2.56
C THR A 334 -2.75 -11.26 2.41
N SER A 335 -3.16 -11.91 3.52
CA SER A 335 -3.91 -13.17 3.48
C SER A 335 -5.26 -13.00 2.78
N ILE A 336 -5.98 -11.91 3.06
CA ILE A 336 -7.28 -11.60 2.42
C ILE A 336 -7.08 -11.28 0.93
N ILE A 337 -5.96 -10.68 0.55
CA ILE A 337 -5.66 -10.34 -0.85
C ILE A 337 -5.65 -11.58 -1.74
N GLU A 338 -4.98 -12.66 -1.31
CA GLU A 338 -4.92 -13.90 -2.09
C GLU A 338 -6.32 -14.50 -2.28
N GLN A 339 -7.11 -14.58 -1.22
CA GLN A 339 -8.48 -15.10 -1.28
C GLN A 339 -9.37 -14.25 -2.21
N ASN A 340 -9.33 -12.92 -2.06
CA ASN A 340 -10.13 -12.02 -2.90
C ASN A 340 -9.68 -12.05 -4.36
N TYR A 341 -8.38 -12.18 -4.62
CA TYR A 341 -7.84 -12.35 -5.97
C TYR A 341 -8.38 -13.61 -6.64
N ASP A 342 -8.36 -14.74 -5.95
CA ASP A 342 -8.86 -16.00 -6.52
C ASP A 342 -10.36 -15.94 -6.84
N VAL A 343 -11.15 -15.25 -6.01
CA VAL A 343 -12.58 -15.02 -6.27
C VAL A 343 -12.77 -14.14 -7.52
N LEU A 344 -12.05 -13.02 -7.62
CA LEU A 344 -12.17 -12.13 -8.78
C LEU A 344 -11.63 -12.77 -10.06
N ARG A 345 -10.58 -13.59 -9.97
CA ARG A 345 -10.04 -14.35 -11.10
C ARG A 345 -11.05 -15.36 -11.65
N LYS A 346 -11.78 -16.07 -10.78
CA LYS A 346 -12.89 -16.94 -11.19
C LYS A 346 -14.01 -16.13 -11.83
N LEU A 347 -14.36 -14.98 -11.27
CA LEU A 347 -15.37 -14.08 -11.83
C LEU A 347 -14.97 -13.56 -13.22
N PHE A 348 -13.69 -13.26 -13.46
CA PHE A 348 -13.21 -12.81 -14.76
C PHE A 348 -13.06 -13.92 -15.80
N SER A 349 -13.13 -15.20 -15.41
CA SER A 349 -13.19 -16.32 -16.38
C SER A 349 -14.41 -16.24 -17.33
N TYR A 350 -15.43 -15.46 -16.98
CA TYR A 350 -16.61 -15.17 -17.81
C TYR A 350 -16.34 -14.14 -18.93
N ILE A 351 -15.13 -13.58 -18.99
CA ILE A 351 -14.65 -12.71 -20.07
C ILE A 351 -13.88 -13.59 -21.08
N PRO A 352 -14.29 -13.64 -22.37
CA PRO A 352 -13.75 -14.59 -23.35
C PRO A 352 -12.22 -14.57 -23.54
N ASP A 353 -11.59 -13.40 -23.51
CA ASP A 353 -10.14 -13.21 -23.74
C ASP A 353 -9.33 -13.13 -22.44
N PHE A 354 -9.95 -13.29 -21.26
CA PHE A 354 -9.30 -13.09 -19.97
C PHE A 354 -8.00 -13.88 -19.81
N TYR A 355 -8.01 -15.19 -20.06
CA TYR A 355 -6.80 -16.01 -19.90
C TYR A 355 -5.70 -15.71 -20.92
N GLY A 356 -6.00 -15.02 -22.02
CA GLY A 356 -5.00 -14.54 -22.99
C GLY A 356 -4.40 -13.19 -22.60
N SER A 357 -5.07 -12.44 -21.73
CA SER A 357 -4.75 -11.04 -21.41
C SER A 357 -5.02 -10.70 -19.94
N GLU A 358 -4.72 -11.63 -19.00
CA GLU A 358 -5.07 -11.50 -17.58
C GLU A 358 -4.56 -10.17 -16.99
N GLY A 359 -3.33 -9.78 -17.35
CA GLY A 359 -2.70 -8.54 -16.90
C GLY A 359 -3.38 -7.25 -17.39
N CYS A 360 -4.20 -7.29 -18.44
CA CYS A 360 -5.04 -6.14 -18.83
C CYS A 360 -6.22 -5.95 -17.87
N TYR A 361 -6.76 -7.04 -17.34
CA TYR A 361 -7.99 -7.03 -16.55
C TYR A 361 -7.75 -6.98 -15.04
N LEU A 362 -6.81 -7.79 -14.54
CA LEU A 362 -6.62 -8.02 -13.11
C LEU A 362 -5.15 -7.99 -12.72
N LEU A 363 -4.83 -7.14 -11.75
CA LEU A 363 -3.52 -7.05 -11.13
C LEU A 363 -3.58 -7.43 -9.66
N LYS A 364 -2.58 -8.17 -9.20
CA LYS A 364 -2.30 -8.36 -7.78
C LYS A 364 -0.97 -7.72 -7.42
N HIS A 365 -0.99 -6.72 -6.54
CA HIS A 365 0.22 -6.06 -6.08
C HIS A 365 0.32 -6.06 -4.55
N HIS A 366 1.15 -6.96 -4.03
CA HIS A 366 1.67 -6.93 -2.67
C HIS A 366 3.10 -7.47 -2.64
N HIS A 367 3.80 -7.32 -1.52
CA HIS A 367 5.23 -7.66 -1.40
C HIS A 367 5.54 -9.17 -1.55
N LEU A 368 4.54 -10.05 -1.53
CA LEU A 368 4.69 -11.50 -1.74
C LEU A 368 4.13 -11.97 -3.09
N ALA A 369 3.59 -11.06 -3.91
CA ALA A 369 3.08 -11.41 -5.22
C ALA A 369 4.25 -11.87 -6.11
N GLU A 370 3.98 -12.90 -6.91
CA GLU A 370 4.93 -13.38 -7.90
C GLU A 370 5.09 -12.34 -9.00
N VAL A 371 6.34 -12.02 -9.36
CA VAL A 371 6.65 -11.04 -10.40
C VAL A 371 6.63 -11.77 -11.74
N SER A 372 5.43 -12.03 -12.24
CA SER A 372 5.20 -12.56 -13.58
C SER A 372 4.14 -11.71 -14.28
N TYR A 373 4.31 -11.53 -15.59
CA TYR A 373 3.34 -10.83 -16.42
C TYR A 373 3.25 -11.56 -17.75
N GLN A 374 2.06 -12.01 -18.10
CA GLN A 374 1.78 -12.71 -19.35
C GLN A 374 0.99 -11.80 -20.30
N GLU A 375 1.45 -11.74 -21.54
CA GLU A 375 0.75 -11.12 -22.64
C GLU A 375 0.70 -12.10 -23.81
N ASN A 376 -0.49 -12.40 -24.34
CA ASN A 376 -0.67 -13.34 -25.45
C ASN A 376 -0.02 -14.72 -25.22
N ARG A 377 -0.08 -15.23 -23.97
CA ARG A 377 0.55 -16.50 -23.54
C ARG A 377 2.09 -16.51 -23.59
N THR A 378 2.72 -15.34 -23.74
CA THR A 378 4.18 -15.18 -23.61
C THR A 378 4.53 -14.45 -22.32
N GLU A 379 5.51 -14.95 -21.59
CA GLU A 379 5.99 -14.33 -20.36
C GLU A 379 6.99 -13.21 -20.69
N LYS A 380 6.78 -12.03 -20.09
CA LYS A 380 7.68 -10.88 -20.26
C LYS A 380 8.95 -11.03 -19.41
N PRO A 381 10.06 -10.39 -19.80
CA PRO A 381 11.22 -10.24 -18.92
C PRO A 381 10.81 -9.66 -17.56
N ILE A 382 11.47 -10.06 -16.47
CA ILE A 382 11.10 -9.68 -15.10
C ILE A 382 11.17 -8.18 -14.87
N SER A 383 12.17 -7.52 -15.45
CA SER A 383 12.28 -6.07 -15.45
C SER A 383 11.02 -5.40 -16.03
N ASN A 384 10.49 -5.94 -17.13
CA ASN A 384 9.25 -5.45 -17.74
C ASN A 384 8.02 -5.82 -16.89
N ALA A 385 7.95 -7.05 -16.36
CA ALA A 385 6.86 -7.47 -15.49
C ALA A 385 6.78 -6.61 -14.22
N LEU A 386 7.93 -6.28 -13.60
CA LEU A 386 8.01 -5.40 -12.44
C LEU A 386 7.56 -3.98 -12.79
N LEU A 387 7.98 -3.47 -13.96
CA LEU A 387 7.52 -2.18 -14.45
C LEU A 387 5.99 -2.13 -14.48
N LEU A 388 5.35 -3.09 -15.16
CA LEU A 388 3.89 -3.15 -15.34
C LEU A 388 3.15 -3.35 -14.00
N LEU A 389 3.69 -4.17 -13.08
CA LEU A 389 3.15 -4.36 -11.73
C LEU A 389 3.18 -3.06 -10.91
N GLU A 390 4.23 -2.26 -11.05
CA GLU A 390 4.38 -0.99 -10.35
C GLU A 390 3.55 0.14 -10.97
N SER A 391 3.20 0.06 -12.26
CA SER A 391 2.44 1.09 -12.98
C SER A 391 0.94 1.10 -12.67
N TRP A 392 0.33 -0.04 -12.28
CA TRP A 392 -1.13 -0.17 -12.03
C TRP A 392 -2.03 0.09 -13.26
N GLU A 393 -1.63 -0.43 -14.42
CA GLU A 393 -2.33 -0.20 -15.68
C GLU A 393 -3.46 -1.20 -16.00
N SER A 394 -3.74 -2.15 -15.11
CA SER A 394 -4.87 -3.09 -15.28
C SER A 394 -6.21 -2.45 -14.93
N GLU A 395 -7.31 -2.97 -15.46
CA GLU A 395 -8.65 -2.41 -15.18
C GLU A 395 -9.06 -2.56 -13.71
N VAL A 396 -8.64 -3.65 -13.07
CA VAL A 396 -8.82 -3.90 -11.63
C VAL A 396 -7.49 -4.19 -10.96
N VAL A 397 -7.19 -3.48 -9.89
CA VAL A 397 -5.97 -3.64 -9.10
C VAL A 397 -6.33 -4.04 -7.67
N ILE A 398 -5.93 -5.23 -7.25
CA ILE A 398 -6.01 -5.67 -5.85
C ILE A 398 -4.68 -5.40 -5.17
N THR A 399 -4.73 -4.65 -4.06
CA THR A 399 -3.53 -4.12 -3.41
C THR A 399 -3.69 -4.00 -1.89
N THR A 400 -2.63 -3.54 -1.21
CA THR A 400 -2.65 -3.28 0.24
C THR A 400 -2.91 -1.81 0.56
N PHE A 401 -3.37 -1.53 1.78
CA PHE A 401 -3.35 -0.16 2.34
C PHE A 401 -1.96 0.45 2.28
N TYR A 402 -0.91 -0.32 2.54
CA TYR A 402 0.47 0.16 2.43
C TYR A 402 0.75 0.75 1.05
N GLN A 403 0.47 0.00 -0.02
CA GLN A 403 0.75 0.45 -1.38
C GLN A 403 -0.09 1.68 -1.75
N LEU A 404 -1.39 1.67 -1.45
CA LEU A 404 -2.29 2.77 -1.80
C LEU A 404 -1.96 4.05 -1.01
N LEU A 405 -1.86 3.96 0.32
CA LEU A 405 -1.63 5.13 1.18
C LEU A 405 -0.24 5.73 0.97
N HIS A 406 0.81 4.92 0.79
CA HIS A 406 2.13 5.44 0.47
C HIS A 406 2.21 6.06 -0.93
N SER A 407 1.36 5.63 -1.87
CA SER A 407 1.26 6.30 -3.17
C SER A 407 0.62 7.68 -3.01
N MET A 408 -0.49 7.80 -2.29
CA MET A 408 -1.19 9.08 -2.10
C MET A 408 -0.45 10.07 -1.19
N ILE A 409 0.14 9.58 -0.10
CA ILE A 409 0.73 10.44 0.93
C ILE A 409 2.23 10.57 0.72
N GLY A 410 2.92 9.51 0.32
CA GLY A 410 4.38 9.43 0.37
C GLY A 410 5.12 10.28 -0.66
N PHE A 411 6.44 10.05 -0.73
CA PHE A 411 7.37 10.85 -1.52
C PHE A 411 8.32 10.03 -2.40
N LYS A 412 8.36 8.70 -2.18
CA LYS A 412 9.33 7.84 -2.86
C LYS A 412 8.95 7.59 -4.30
N ASN A 413 9.95 7.61 -5.20
CA ASN A 413 9.79 7.41 -6.64
C ASN A 413 8.91 6.20 -6.97
N ARG A 414 9.23 5.06 -6.35
CA ARG A 414 8.51 3.77 -6.55
C ARG A 414 7.03 3.82 -6.17
N TYR A 415 6.66 4.68 -5.23
CA TYR A 415 5.26 4.82 -4.80
C TYR A 415 4.51 5.78 -5.70
N LEU A 416 5.14 6.92 -6.02
CA LEU A 416 4.50 7.96 -6.83
C LEU A 416 4.30 7.57 -8.28
N LYS A 417 5.01 6.56 -8.78
CA LYS A 417 4.91 6.06 -10.16
C LYS A 417 3.46 5.86 -10.63
N LYS A 418 2.58 5.37 -9.77
CA LYS A 418 1.19 4.98 -10.11
C LYS A 418 0.12 6.03 -9.83
N ILE A 419 0.47 7.24 -9.39
CA ILE A 419 -0.51 8.27 -8.99
C ILE A 419 -1.43 8.65 -10.14
N HIS A 420 -0.92 8.76 -11.36
CA HIS A 420 -1.73 9.08 -12.53
C HIS A 420 -2.82 8.03 -12.85
N GLN A 421 -2.65 6.77 -12.40
CA GLN A 421 -3.69 5.74 -12.53
C GLN A 421 -4.80 5.88 -11.48
N LEU A 422 -4.58 6.66 -10.41
CA LEU A 422 -5.65 6.97 -9.45
C LEU A 422 -6.67 7.94 -10.05
N CYS A 423 -6.29 8.77 -11.02
CA CYS A 423 -7.18 9.76 -11.62
C CYS A 423 -8.49 9.11 -12.11
N GLY A 424 -9.63 9.65 -11.67
CA GLY A 424 -10.97 9.16 -12.01
C GLY A 424 -11.29 7.73 -11.55
N SER A 425 -10.41 7.06 -10.79
CA SER A 425 -10.61 5.66 -10.38
C SER A 425 -11.67 5.49 -9.30
N ILE A 426 -12.21 4.27 -9.18
CA ILE A 426 -13.02 3.83 -8.04
C ILE A 426 -12.11 3.09 -7.07
N ILE A 427 -11.90 3.65 -5.88
CA ILE A 427 -11.06 3.11 -4.82
C ILE A 427 -11.95 2.47 -3.76
N ILE A 428 -11.84 1.16 -3.60
CA ILE A 428 -12.51 0.38 -2.55
C ILE A 428 -11.53 0.19 -1.39
N LEU A 429 -11.91 0.65 -0.20
CA LEU A 429 -11.14 0.50 1.04
C LEU A 429 -11.92 -0.41 1.98
N ASP A 430 -11.46 -1.65 2.17
CA ASP A 430 -12.15 -2.65 2.98
C ASP A 430 -11.57 -2.75 4.38
N GLU A 431 -12.42 -2.66 5.40
CA GLU A 431 -12.04 -2.59 6.82
C GLU A 431 -11.03 -1.45 7.09
N VAL A 432 -11.33 -0.25 6.57
CA VAL A 432 -10.49 0.96 6.65
C VAL A 432 -10.10 1.35 8.08
N GLN A 433 -10.87 0.92 9.08
CA GLN A 433 -10.57 1.15 10.49
C GLN A 433 -9.28 0.45 10.99
N ASN A 434 -8.72 -0.48 10.21
CA ASN A 434 -7.41 -1.09 10.51
C ASN A 434 -6.23 -0.12 10.33
N VAL A 435 -6.45 1.06 9.71
CA VAL A 435 -5.43 2.12 9.71
C VAL A 435 -5.27 2.65 11.14
N PRO A 436 -4.04 2.87 11.66
CA PRO A 436 -3.85 3.44 12.99
C PRO A 436 -4.61 4.75 13.19
N ALA A 437 -5.23 4.91 14.36
CA ALA A 437 -6.16 6.01 14.62
C ALA A 437 -5.48 7.39 14.55
N GLU A 438 -4.20 7.47 14.92
CA GLU A 438 -3.37 8.68 14.80
C GLU A 438 -3.38 9.27 13.38
N TYR A 439 -3.55 8.44 12.34
CA TYR A 439 -3.60 8.88 10.94
C TYR A 439 -5.01 9.21 10.43
N TRP A 440 -6.09 8.97 11.19
CA TRP A 440 -7.45 9.13 10.68
C TRP A 440 -7.79 10.56 10.21
N PRO A 441 -7.41 11.64 10.92
CA PRO A 441 -7.65 12.99 10.43
C PRO A 441 -6.89 13.30 9.13
N LEU A 442 -5.66 12.78 9.00
CA LEU A 442 -4.88 12.88 7.77
C LEU A 442 -5.58 12.11 6.63
N LEU A 443 -5.99 10.86 6.89
CA LEU A 443 -6.66 10.01 5.91
C LEU A 443 -7.97 10.64 5.42
N ASN A 444 -8.79 11.21 6.31
CA ASN A 444 -10.00 11.95 5.96
C ASN A 444 -9.70 13.06 4.93
N LYS A 445 -8.72 13.92 5.25
CA LYS A 445 -8.32 15.03 4.36
C LYS A 445 -7.79 14.49 3.03
N MET A 446 -6.90 13.50 3.05
CA MET A 446 -6.31 12.93 1.85
C MET A 446 -7.37 12.33 0.92
N LEU A 447 -8.33 11.56 1.44
CA LEU A 447 -9.40 10.97 0.64
C LEU A 447 -10.33 12.03 0.03
N LYS A 448 -10.64 13.10 0.78
CA LYS A 448 -11.41 14.25 0.26
C LYS A 448 -10.69 14.97 -0.87
N TYR A 449 -9.41 15.29 -0.68
CA TYR A 449 -8.66 16.05 -1.68
C TYR A 449 -8.27 15.22 -2.90
N VAL A 450 -7.96 13.93 -2.75
CA VAL A 450 -7.80 13.00 -3.87
C VAL A 450 -9.11 12.89 -4.67
N SER A 451 -10.24 12.78 -3.98
CA SER A 451 -11.56 12.84 -4.62
C SER A 451 -11.79 14.18 -5.34
N GLN A 452 -11.47 15.32 -4.72
CA GLN A 452 -11.68 16.66 -5.29
C GLN A 452 -10.79 16.93 -6.52
N TYR A 453 -9.48 16.69 -6.41
CA TYR A 453 -8.49 17.09 -7.42
C TYR A 453 -8.18 16.00 -8.44
N LEU A 454 -8.18 14.73 -8.03
CA LEU A 454 -7.91 13.60 -8.93
C LEU A 454 -9.18 12.92 -9.42
N GLY A 455 -10.35 13.23 -8.84
CA GLY A 455 -11.64 12.73 -9.31
C GLY A 455 -11.99 11.32 -8.85
N CYS A 456 -11.27 10.78 -7.87
CA CYS A 456 -11.50 9.41 -7.41
C CYS A 456 -12.86 9.27 -6.71
N TYR A 457 -13.55 8.18 -6.99
CA TYR A 457 -14.68 7.71 -6.19
C TYR A 457 -14.16 6.81 -5.08
N ILE A 458 -14.46 7.11 -3.83
CA ILE A 458 -14.05 6.34 -2.66
C ILE A 458 -15.25 5.54 -2.15
N LEU A 459 -15.08 4.23 -2.01
CA LEU A 459 -16.05 3.30 -1.46
C LEU A 459 -15.47 2.61 -0.22
N LEU A 460 -15.95 2.98 0.96
CA LEU A 460 -15.49 2.42 2.24
C LEU A 460 -16.36 1.22 2.60
N LEU A 461 -15.76 0.04 2.75
CA LEU A 461 -16.46 -1.15 3.25
C LEU A 461 -16.10 -1.36 4.70
N THR A 462 -17.11 -1.53 5.55
CA THR A 462 -16.89 -1.61 6.99
C THR A 462 -18.02 -2.32 7.71
N ALA A 463 -17.70 -2.95 8.84
CA ALA A 463 -18.69 -3.51 9.75
C ALA A 463 -19.38 -2.43 10.61
N THR A 464 -18.87 -1.21 10.64
CA THR A 464 -19.42 -0.09 11.40
C THR A 464 -19.27 1.23 10.68
N ARG A 465 -20.06 2.24 11.01
CA ARG A 465 -19.88 3.57 10.39
C ARG A 465 -18.42 4.01 10.51
N PRO A 466 -17.76 4.45 9.42
CA PRO A 466 -16.36 4.80 9.46
C PRO A 466 -16.21 6.09 10.27
N PHE A 467 -15.50 5.99 11.39
CA PHE A 467 -15.17 7.11 12.28
C PHE A 467 -14.20 8.12 11.68
N ILE A 468 -13.64 7.80 10.51
CA ILE A 468 -12.77 8.68 9.74
C ILE A 468 -13.56 9.86 9.15
N PHE A 469 -14.86 9.72 8.89
CA PHE A 469 -15.69 10.75 8.28
C PHE A 469 -16.73 11.29 9.26
N GLU A 470 -16.90 12.61 9.28
CA GLU A 470 -17.97 13.24 10.06
C GLU A 470 -19.34 12.99 9.40
N ALA A 471 -20.41 13.20 10.17
CA ALA A 471 -21.77 12.99 9.68
C ALA A 471 -22.06 13.90 8.47
N GLY A 472 -22.44 13.29 7.34
CA GLY A 472 -22.76 14.00 6.10
C GLY A 472 -21.59 14.16 5.12
N GLU A 473 -20.37 13.81 5.52
CA GLU A 473 -19.19 13.85 4.63
C GLU A 473 -19.15 12.69 3.64
N SER A 474 -19.68 11.53 4.03
CA SER A 474 -19.89 10.38 3.15
C SER A 474 -21.37 10.03 3.02
N ARG A 475 -21.74 9.43 1.89
CA ARG A 475 -23.08 8.88 1.66
C ARG A 475 -23.09 7.39 1.96
N GLU A 476 -23.94 6.97 2.89
CA GLU A 476 -24.21 5.54 3.07
C GLU A 476 -24.96 5.00 1.84
N TRP A 477 -24.46 3.90 1.28
CA TRP A 477 -25.03 3.26 0.09
C TRP A 477 -26.38 2.63 0.41
N LEU A 478 -26.49 2.02 1.59
CA LEU A 478 -27.70 1.35 2.04
C LEU A 478 -28.63 2.31 2.82
N PRO A 479 -29.94 2.12 2.76
CA PRO A 479 -30.86 2.82 3.65
C PRO A 479 -30.53 2.55 5.14
N PRO A 480 -30.51 3.57 6.03
CA PRO A 480 -30.18 3.38 7.45
C PRO A 480 -31.03 2.31 8.16
N ALA A 481 -32.31 2.19 7.77
CA ALA A 481 -33.21 1.16 8.29
C ALA A 481 -32.76 -0.26 7.92
N LYS A 482 -32.25 -0.47 6.70
CA LYS A 482 -31.70 -1.76 6.24
C LYS A 482 -30.42 -2.10 6.98
N VAL A 483 -29.49 -1.14 7.11
CA VAL A 483 -28.24 -1.34 7.89
C VAL A 483 -28.59 -1.82 9.30
N LYS A 484 -29.45 -1.09 10.01
CA LYS A 484 -29.89 -1.46 11.35
C LYS A 484 -30.56 -2.84 11.38
N GLY A 485 -31.45 -3.11 10.43
CA GLY A 485 -32.12 -4.41 10.28
C GLY A 485 -31.15 -5.57 10.11
N TYR A 486 -30.09 -5.40 9.30
CA TYR A 486 -29.06 -6.41 9.09
C TYR A 486 -28.34 -6.77 10.39
N PHE A 487 -27.89 -5.78 11.16
CA PHE A 487 -27.25 -6.07 12.46
C PHE A 487 -28.22 -6.69 13.47
N GLN A 488 -29.48 -6.24 13.51
CA GLN A 488 -30.47 -6.76 14.46
C GLN A 488 -30.95 -8.18 14.13
N SER A 489 -30.96 -8.55 12.84
CA SER A 489 -31.37 -9.88 12.37
C SER A 489 -30.37 -10.98 12.75
N LEU A 490 -29.11 -10.61 13.01
CA LEU A 490 -28.06 -11.56 13.36
C LEU A 490 -27.94 -11.69 14.88
N ASN A 491 -28.11 -12.92 15.37
CA ASN A 491 -27.96 -13.24 16.79
C ASN A 491 -27.32 -14.64 16.99
N ARG A 492 -26.43 -15.01 16.08
CA ARG A 492 -25.74 -16.31 15.99
C ARG A 492 -24.73 -16.48 17.10
N MET A 493 -24.14 -15.38 17.57
CA MET A 493 -23.11 -15.36 18.61
C MET A 493 -23.51 -14.51 19.81
N LYS A 494 -23.00 -14.88 20.98
CA LYS A 494 -22.96 -14.05 22.19
C LYS A 494 -21.54 -13.96 22.72
N VAL A 495 -21.21 -12.85 23.35
CA VAL A 495 -19.93 -12.61 24.02
C VAL A 495 -20.15 -12.67 25.53
N ILE A 496 -19.31 -13.46 26.21
CA ILE A 496 -19.33 -13.61 27.67
C ILE A 496 -17.95 -13.20 28.21
N PRO A 497 -17.84 -12.04 28.88
CA PRO A 497 -16.62 -11.67 29.59
C PRO A 497 -16.41 -12.54 30.84
N VAL A 498 -15.19 -13.02 31.06
CA VAL A 498 -14.78 -13.84 32.21
C VAL A 498 -13.61 -13.14 32.92
N PHE A 499 -13.95 -12.16 33.76
CA PHE A 499 -12.98 -11.39 34.54
C PHE A 499 -12.78 -12.00 35.93
N PRO A 500 -11.60 -11.83 36.55
CA PRO A 500 -11.45 -12.01 37.99
C PRO A 500 -12.22 -10.92 38.75
N GLU A 501 -12.34 -11.10 40.07
CA GLU A 501 -12.87 -10.06 40.95
C GLU A 501 -12.10 -8.73 40.73
N HIS A 502 -12.83 -7.61 40.74
CA HIS A 502 -12.31 -6.26 40.41
C HIS A 502 -11.89 -6.00 38.95
N ARG A 503 -12.25 -6.86 37.99
CA ARG A 503 -11.96 -6.66 36.54
C ARG A 503 -10.46 -6.55 36.21
N GLY A 504 -9.65 -7.31 36.94
CA GLY A 504 -8.24 -7.56 36.62
C GLY A 504 -8.09 -8.49 35.41
N ALA A 505 -7.02 -9.27 35.40
CA ALA A 505 -6.78 -10.30 34.40
C ALA A 505 -6.12 -11.52 35.07
N TRP A 506 -6.21 -12.68 34.44
CA TRP A 506 -5.77 -13.98 34.97
C TRP A 506 -4.32 -14.24 34.58
N SER A 507 -3.54 -14.94 35.41
CA SER A 507 -2.26 -15.50 34.98
C SER A 507 -2.44 -16.51 33.83
N GLU A 508 -1.36 -16.90 33.15
CA GLU A 508 -1.43 -17.84 32.02
C GLU A 508 -2.08 -19.19 32.42
N ASP A 509 -1.72 -19.72 33.60
CA ASP A 509 -2.29 -20.97 34.14
C ASP A 509 -3.76 -20.80 34.52
N GLU A 510 -4.11 -19.73 35.25
CA GLU A 510 -5.51 -19.47 35.62
C GLU A 510 -6.39 -19.25 34.39
N TRP A 511 -5.87 -18.58 33.36
CA TRP A 511 -6.56 -18.40 32.09
C TRP A 511 -6.89 -19.75 31.45
N PHE A 512 -5.92 -20.68 31.43
CA PHE A 512 -6.13 -22.04 30.94
C PHE A 512 -7.20 -22.77 31.76
N ASP A 513 -7.17 -22.65 33.09
CA ASP A 513 -8.17 -23.27 33.95
C ASP A 513 -9.58 -22.71 33.67
N ARG A 514 -9.72 -21.38 33.49
CA ARG A 514 -11.00 -20.75 33.09
C ARG A 514 -11.49 -21.29 31.75
N PHE A 515 -10.59 -21.56 30.81
CA PHE A 515 -10.95 -22.21 29.55
C PHE A 515 -11.37 -23.67 29.76
N ALA A 516 -10.57 -24.46 30.50
CA ALA A 516 -10.79 -25.89 30.71
C ALA A 516 -12.16 -26.17 31.36
N GLU A 517 -12.62 -25.31 32.27
CA GLU A 517 -13.98 -25.36 32.85
C GLU A 517 -15.12 -25.28 31.81
N ARG A 518 -14.83 -24.76 30.61
CA ARG A 518 -15.77 -24.51 29.52
C ARG A 518 -15.50 -25.39 28.31
N TYR A 519 -14.46 -26.23 28.36
CA TYR A 519 -14.08 -27.11 27.27
C TYR A 519 -15.14 -28.19 27.04
N ASP A 520 -15.50 -28.39 25.78
CA ASP A 520 -16.45 -29.41 25.35
C ASP A 520 -15.79 -30.27 24.26
N ARG A 521 -15.49 -31.53 24.58
CA ARG A 521 -14.78 -32.45 23.67
C ARG A 521 -15.50 -32.71 22.34
N GLU A 522 -16.80 -32.48 22.28
CA GLU A 522 -17.63 -32.70 21.08
C GLU A 522 -17.66 -31.48 20.15
N LYS A 523 -17.04 -30.36 20.57
CA LYS A 523 -17.08 -29.07 19.87
C LYS A 523 -15.72 -28.63 19.36
N SER A 524 -15.72 -27.92 18.25
CA SER A 524 -14.51 -27.28 17.73
C SER A 524 -14.25 -25.93 18.41
N HIS A 525 -13.04 -25.75 18.92
CA HIS A 525 -12.63 -24.61 19.72
C HIS A 525 -11.53 -23.80 19.03
N LEU A 526 -11.68 -22.48 19.03
CA LEU A 526 -10.63 -21.54 18.62
C LEU A 526 -10.17 -20.72 19.82
N LEU A 527 -8.90 -20.85 20.20
CA LEU A 527 -8.25 -20.08 21.26
C LEU A 527 -7.36 -19.02 20.63
N ILE A 528 -7.69 -17.73 20.81
CA ILE A 528 -6.94 -16.59 20.26
C ILE A 528 -6.22 -15.85 21.37
N LEU A 529 -4.90 -15.88 21.34
CA LEU A 529 -4.04 -15.22 22.32
C LEU A 529 -3.34 -14.03 21.68
N ASN A 530 -3.09 -12.98 22.45
CA ASN A 530 -2.52 -11.77 21.88
C ASN A 530 -1.02 -11.93 21.55
N THR A 531 -0.32 -12.82 22.25
CA THR A 531 1.13 -12.97 22.08
C THR A 531 1.53 -14.40 21.75
N VAL A 532 2.65 -14.53 21.02
CA VAL A 532 3.21 -15.85 20.66
C VAL A 532 3.55 -16.64 21.92
N GLN A 533 4.14 -16.02 22.94
CA GLN A 533 4.56 -16.71 24.16
C GLN A 533 3.37 -17.37 24.86
N SER A 534 2.31 -16.61 25.11
CA SER A 534 1.12 -17.14 25.78
C SER A 534 0.38 -18.15 24.92
N SER A 535 0.37 -17.98 23.60
CA SER A 535 -0.17 -19.02 22.69
C SER A 535 0.60 -20.34 22.77
N ILE A 536 1.93 -20.31 22.96
CA ILE A 536 2.77 -21.50 23.13
C ILE A 536 2.49 -22.17 24.47
N HIS A 537 2.38 -21.38 25.55
CA HIS A 537 2.03 -21.89 26.88
C HIS A 537 0.69 -22.61 26.83
N VAL A 538 -0.36 -21.93 26.37
CA VAL A 538 -1.73 -22.49 26.28
C VAL A 538 -1.76 -23.72 25.38
N TYR A 539 -1.04 -23.72 24.25
CA TYR A 539 -0.97 -24.88 23.37
C TYR A 539 -0.36 -26.11 24.06
N ARG A 540 0.74 -25.95 24.81
CA ARG A 540 1.36 -27.06 25.54
C ARG A 540 0.44 -27.62 26.61
N ARG A 541 -0.16 -26.74 27.43
CA ARG A 541 -1.15 -27.13 28.45
C ARG A 541 -2.34 -27.85 27.82
N MET A 542 -2.80 -27.38 26.66
CA MET A 542 -3.87 -28.02 25.90
C MET A 542 -3.47 -29.44 25.47
N VAL A 543 -2.31 -29.61 24.84
CA VAL A 543 -1.81 -30.93 24.40
C VAL A 543 -1.68 -31.91 25.57
N GLU A 544 -1.22 -31.45 26.74
CA GLU A 544 -1.16 -32.26 27.96
C GLU A 544 -2.55 -32.62 28.51
N TYR A 545 -3.51 -31.69 28.39
CA TYR A 545 -4.85 -31.83 28.92
C TYR A 545 -5.75 -32.75 28.07
N VAL A 546 -5.55 -32.78 26.74
CA VAL A 546 -6.31 -33.66 25.84
C VAL A 546 -5.47 -34.81 25.32
N ASP A 547 -5.78 -36.03 25.77
CA ASP A 547 -5.22 -37.25 25.20
C ASP A 547 -5.92 -37.60 23.87
N GLY A 548 -5.24 -37.40 22.74
CA GLY A 548 -5.70 -37.88 21.42
C GLY A 548 -6.59 -36.94 20.58
N HIS A 549 -6.75 -35.65 20.92
CA HIS A 549 -7.45 -34.68 20.07
C HIS A 549 -6.53 -34.00 19.04
N ASN A 550 -7.11 -33.59 17.89
CA ASN A 550 -6.41 -32.80 16.88
C ASN A 550 -6.25 -31.34 17.35
N VAL A 551 -5.21 -31.10 18.17
CA VAL A 551 -4.79 -29.75 18.57
C VAL A 551 -3.84 -29.19 17.51
N TYR A 552 -4.16 -28.01 16.98
CA TYR A 552 -3.34 -27.30 16.02
C TYR A 552 -2.81 -26.00 16.59
N TYR A 553 -1.59 -25.65 16.19
CA TYR A 553 -0.97 -24.37 16.53
C TYR A 553 -0.79 -23.49 15.28
N LEU A 554 -1.21 -22.22 15.36
CA LEU A 554 -1.07 -21.23 14.29
C LEU A 554 -0.52 -19.88 14.83
N SER A 555 0.64 -19.45 14.38
CA SER A 555 1.14 -18.10 14.68
C SER A 555 2.16 -17.63 13.65
N THR A 556 2.68 -16.42 13.84
CA THR A 556 3.86 -15.91 13.11
C THR A 556 5.17 -16.60 13.51
N ASN A 557 5.16 -17.43 14.55
CA ASN A 557 6.32 -18.19 15.02
C ASN A 557 6.64 -19.43 14.18
N ILE A 558 5.67 -19.86 13.37
CA ILE A 558 5.86 -20.91 12.36
C ILE A 558 5.99 -20.28 10.98
N THR A 559 6.73 -20.96 10.10
CA THR A 559 6.90 -20.50 8.73
C THR A 559 5.56 -20.39 8.00
N PRO A 560 5.43 -19.43 7.06
CA PRO A 560 4.23 -19.32 6.23
C PRO A 560 3.86 -20.64 5.52
N TRP A 561 4.85 -21.42 5.10
CA TRP A 561 4.64 -22.73 4.49
C TRP A 561 3.91 -23.71 5.42
N GLU A 562 4.41 -23.91 6.65
CA GLU A 562 3.75 -24.77 7.63
C GLU A 562 2.37 -24.26 8.00
N ARG A 563 2.21 -22.95 8.14
CA ARG A 563 0.91 -22.33 8.44
C ARG A 563 -0.13 -22.67 7.39
N MET A 564 0.22 -22.56 6.10
CA MET A 564 -0.67 -22.93 5.00
C MET A 564 -1.02 -24.42 5.00
N LYS A 565 -0.05 -25.29 5.29
CA LYS A 565 -0.27 -26.75 5.42
C LYS A 565 -1.27 -27.06 6.54
N ARG A 566 -1.08 -26.45 7.72
CA ARG A 566 -1.96 -26.65 8.90
C ARG A 566 -3.35 -26.10 8.66
N LEU A 567 -3.48 -24.92 8.03
CA LEU A 567 -4.77 -24.33 7.70
C LEU A 567 -5.62 -25.25 6.80
N ARG A 568 -5.02 -25.88 5.79
CA ARG A 568 -5.73 -26.85 4.94
C ARG A 568 -6.22 -28.07 5.73
N ALA A 569 -5.37 -28.60 6.62
CA ALA A 569 -5.75 -29.73 7.47
C ALA A 569 -6.92 -29.38 8.41
N ILE A 570 -6.87 -28.19 9.04
CA ILE A 570 -7.96 -27.69 9.89
C ILE A 570 -9.26 -27.55 9.10
N GLU A 571 -9.19 -26.96 7.90
CA GLU A 571 -10.37 -26.79 7.03
C GLU A 571 -11.00 -28.14 6.66
N GLU A 572 -10.18 -29.14 6.32
CA GLU A 572 -10.66 -30.49 6.01
C GLU A 572 -11.33 -31.17 7.21
N ASP A 573 -10.73 -31.07 8.40
CA ASP A 573 -11.28 -31.70 9.60
C ASP A 573 -12.56 -31.01 10.09
N LEU A 574 -12.65 -29.68 9.99
CA LEU A 574 -13.89 -28.92 10.22
C LEU A 574 -14.99 -29.33 9.24
N LYS A 575 -14.68 -29.50 7.94
CA LYS A 575 -15.65 -30.01 6.94
C LYS A 575 -16.15 -31.41 7.27
N LYS A 576 -15.27 -32.27 7.80
CA LYS A 576 -15.61 -33.63 8.27
C LYS A 576 -16.32 -33.65 9.62
N ARG A 577 -16.60 -32.48 10.22
CA ARG A 577 -17.19 -32.31 11.56
C ARG A 577 -16.43 -33.04 12.66
N LYS A 578 -15.10 -33.16 12.51
CA LYS A 578 -14.26 -33.63 13.61
C LYS A 578 -14.05 -32.49 14.59
N PRO A 579 -14.18 -32.71 15.91
CA PRO A 579 -13.81 -31.72 16.92
C PRO A 579 -12.32 -31.37 16.77
N VAL A 580 -12.04 -30.09 16.51
CA VAL A 580 -10.67 -29.56 16.41
C VAL A 580 -10.44 -28.46 17.42
N ILE A 581 -9.22 -28.38 17.94
CA ILE A 581 -8.80 -27.29 18.81
C ILE A 581 -7.70 -26.54 18.11
N VAL A 582 -7.87 -25.24 17.94
CA VAL A 582 -6.87 -24.39 17.29
C VAL A 582 -6.42 -23.34 18.29
N VAL A 583 -5.15 -23.41 18.68
CA VAL A 583 -4.49 -22.37 19.46
C VAL A 583 -3.76 -21.45 18.50
N SER A 584 -4.11 -20.17 18.52
CA SER A 584 -3.63 -19.21 17.55
C SER A 584 -3.31 -17.85 18.17
N THR A 585 -2.47 -17.09 17.49
CA THR A 585 -2.44 -15.63 17.65
C THR A 585 -3.45 -14.96 16.72
N GLN A 586 -3.34 -13.66 16.45
CA GLN A 586 -4.26 -12.89 15.61
C GLN A 586 -4.28 -13.32 14.13
N VAL A 587 -3.42 -14.26 13.71
CA VAL A 587 -3.31 -14.73 12.32
C VAL A 587 -4.60 -15.35 11.75
N VAL A 588 -5.53 -15.78 12.61
CA VAL A 588 -6.85 -16.34 12.24
C VAL A 588 -7.96 -15.30 12.17
N GLU A 589 -7.73 -14.08 12.67
CA GLU A 589 -8.77 -13.04 12.76
C GLU A 589 -9.14 -12.50 11.39
N ALA A 590 -8.20 -12.48 10.45
CA ALA A 590 -8.34 -11.87 9.14
C ALA A 590 -7.90 -12.83 8.00
N GLY A 591 -8.81 -13.10 7.06
CA GLY A 591 -8.50 -13.81 5.81
C GLY A 591 -8.46 -15.33 5.88
N VAL A 592 -9.04 -15.95 6.90
CA VAL A 592 -9.18 -17.41 6.98
C VAL A 592 -10.65 -17.81 7.11
N ASP A 593 -11.14 -18.67 6.21
CA ASP A 593 -12.55 -19.10 6.17
C ASP A 593 -12.83 -20.33 7.07
N LEU A 594 -12.63 -20.17 8.38
CA LEU A 594 -12.90 -21.23 9.38
C LEU A 594 -14.14 -20.90 10.22
N ASP A 595 -14.88 -21.94 10.62
CA ASP A 595 -16.14 -21.86 11.38
C ASP A 595 -16.10 -22.80 12.60
N PHE A 596 -15.97 -22.23 13.79
CA PHE A 596 -15.84 -22.93 15.07
C PHE A 596 -17.13 -22.89 15.89
N ASP A 597 -17.29 -23.80 16.85
CA ASP A 597 -18.43 -23.81 17.77
C ASP A 597 -18.26 -22.81 18.91
N VAL A 598 -17.04 -22.76 19.45
CA VAL A 598 -16.67 -21.92 20.58
C VAL A 598 -15.41 -21.15 20.23
N VAL A 599 -15.45 -19.85 20.50
CA VAL A 599 -14.28 -18.98 20.39
C VAL A 599 -13.90 -18.52 21.79
N VAL A 600 -12.63 -18.57 22.13
CA VAL A 600 -12.10 -18.06 23.38
C VAL A 600 -10.95 -17.15 23.04
N ARG A 601 -10.95 -15.96 23.61
CA ARG A 601 -10.02 -14.93 23.20
C ARG A 601 -9.50 -14.15 24.41
N ASP A 602 -8.21 -13.85 24.40
CA ASP A 602 -7.62 -12.85 25.28
C ASP A 602 -8.22 -11.44 25.02
N LEU A 603 -8.31 -10.63 26.06
CA LEU A 603 -8.83 -9.26 25.97
C LEU A 603 -8.16 -8.49 24.83
N ALA A 604 -8.96 -7.83 24.00
CA ALA A 604 -8.48 -7.11 22.84
C ALA A 604 -9.38 -5.89 22.58
N PRO A 605 -8.99 -5.00 21.64
CA PRO A 605 -9.90 -4.02 21.06
C PRO A 605 -11.28 -4.62 20.73
N ILE A 606 -12.36 -3.87 20.97
CA ILE A 606 -13.74 -4.36 20.79
C ILE A 606 -13.99 -4.81 19.35
N ASP A 607 -13.42 -4.13 18.37
CA ASP A 607 -13.49 -4.50 16.96
C ASP A 607 -12.80 -5.85 16.69
N SER A 608 -11.63 -6.11 17.27
CA SER A 608 -10.96 -7.42 17.20
C SER A 608 -11.77 -8.53 17.90
N ILE A 609 -12.45 -8.23 19.00
CA ILE A 609 -13.36 -9.17 19.68
C ILE A 609 -14.54 -9.54 18.76
N VAL A 610 -15.15 -8.55 18.09
CA VAL A 610 -16.26 -8.80 17.16
C VAL A 610 -15.79 -9.53 15.90
N GLN A 611 -14.59 -9.23 15.38
CA GLN A 611 -14.00 -9.99 14.28
C GLN A 611 -13.78 -11.47 14.65
N ALA A 612 -13.28 -11.73 15.86
CA ALA A 612 -13.16 -13.08 16.39
C ALA A 612 -14.52 -13.77 16.55
N ALA A 613 -15.56 -13.06 16.99
CA ALA A 613 -16.93 -13.59 17.06
C ALA A 613 -17.43 -14.03 15.68
N GLY A 614 -17.02 -13.35 14.60
CA GLY A 614 -17.33 -13.75 13.22
C GLY A 614 -16.71 -15.08 12.75
N ARG A 615 -15.82 -15.69 13.56
CA ARG A 615 -15.26 -17.04 13.34
C ARG A 615 -16.02 -18.15 14.07
N GLY A 616 -16.99 -17.80 14.91
CA GLY A 616 -17.85 -18.74 15.61
C GLY A 616 -19.26 -18.78 15.01
N ASN A 617 -19.83 -19.99 14.84
CA ASN A 617 -21.15 -20.24 14.24
C ASN A 617 -21.45 -19.35 13.03
N ARG A 618 -20.46 -19.16 12.17
CA ARG A 618 -20.46 -18.19 11.07
C ARG A 618 -21.59 -18.49 10.10
N ASN A 619 -21.88 -19.75 9.83
CA ASN A 619 -22.96 -20.14 8.92
C ASN A 619 -24.35 -20.16 9.58
N GLY A 620 -24.46 -19.91 10.89
CA GLY A 620 -25.75 -19.90 11.60
C GLY A 620 -26.50 -21.23 11.57
N LYS A 621 -25.83 -22.33 11.16
CA LYS A 621 -26.42 -23.67 11.03
C LYS A 621 -26.52 -24.41 12.38
N ARG A 622 -25.96 -23.84 13.44
CA ARG A 622 -25.96 -24.38 14.81
C ARG A 622 -26.74 -23.45 15.73
N GLY A 623 -27.11 -23.93 16.92
CA GLY A 623 -27.64 -23.06 17.98
C GLY A 623 -26.69 -21.90 18.31
N GLN A 624 -27.12 -20.95 19.14
CA GLN A 624 -26.31 -19.75 19.42
C GLN A 624 -24.92 -20.11 19.95
N GLY A 625 -23.88 -19.75 19.19
CA GLY A 625 -22.48 -19.95 19.54
C GLY A 625 -22.02 -18.96 20.61
N THR A 626 -20.88 -19.24 21.22
CA THR A 626 -20.36 -18.43 22.34
C THR A 626 -18.92 -18.03 22.10
N LEU A 627 -18.64 -16.74 22.29
CA LEU A 627 -17.30 -16.20 22.43
C LEU A 627 -17.04 -15.87 23.90
N TYR A 628 -15.99 -16.42 24.48
CA TYR A 628 -15.51 -16.05 25.81
C TYR A 628 -14.36 -15.05 25.69
N VAL A 629 -14.44 -13.92 26.40
CA VAL A 629 -13.32 -12.98 26.54
C VAL A 629 -12.70 -13.19 27.91
N ILE A 630 -11.49 -13.72 27.94
CA ILE A 630 -10.77 -14.05 29.18
C ILE A 630 -9.49 -13.20 29.19
N PRO A 631 -9.40 -12.14 30.00
CA PRO A 631 -8.22 -11.27 30.02
C PRO A 631 -7.01 -11.98 30.63
N MET A 632 -5.85 -11.89 29.98
CA MET A 632 -4.59 -12.49 30.43
C MET A 632 -3.58 -11.44 30.94
N MET A 633 -2.98 -11.73 32.09
CA MET A 633 -1.80 -11.06 32.64
C MET A 633 -0.56 -11.89 32.32
N ARG A 634 0.49 -11.21 31.86
CA ARG A 634 1.80 -11.82 31.67
C ARG A 634 2.62 -11.83 32.95
N ASN A 635 2.60 -10.71 33.67
CA ASN A 635 3.27 -10.54 34.95
C ASN A 635 2.44 -9.60 35.83
N GLU A 636 2.93 -9.27 37.02
CA GLU A 636 2.20 -8.44 37.99
C GLU A 636 1.80 -7.05 37.46
N THR A 637 2.46 -6.55 36.41
CA THR A 637 2.32 -5.16 35.94
C THR A 637 1.82 -5.01 34.50
N HIS A 638 1.94 -6.03 33.65
CA HIS A 638 1.63 -5.95 32.22
C HIS A 638 0.69 -7.08 31.77
N SER A 639 -0.46 -6.71 31.22
CA SER A 639 -1.32 -7.64 30.46
C SER A 639 -0.90 -7.72 29.00
N ASP A 640 -1.11 -8.86 28.39
CA ASP A 640 -0.83 -9.12 26.97
C ASP A 640 -1.54 -8.12 26.05
N CYS A 641 -2.79 -7.73 26.36
CA CYS A 641 -3.52 -6.69 25.62
C CYS A 641 -2.80 -5.33 25.61
N THR A 642 -2.17 -4.93 26.73
CA THR A 642 -1.45 -3.65 26.81
C THR A 642 -0.17 -3.69 25.99
N LEU A 643 0.54 -4.83 26.00
CA LEU A 643 1.78 -4.98 25.24
C LEU A 643 1.53 -4.91 23.73
N VAL A 644 0.42 -5.49 23.27
CA VAL A 644 0.13 -5.59 21.83
C VAL A 644 -0.61 -4.38 21.29
N TYR A 645 -1.59 -3.86 22.03
CA TYR A 645 -2.48 -2.80 21.55
C TYR A 645 -2.31 -1.48 22.29
N GLY A 646 -1.52 -1.45 23.37
CA GLY A 646 -1.35 -0.27 24.22
C GLY A 646 -2.42 -0.14 25.32
N ALA A 647 -2.09 0.66 26.34
CA ALA A 647 -2.90 0.79 27.56
C ALA A 647 -4.30 1.39 27.30
N ILE A 648 -4.42 2.30 26.32
CA ILE A 648 -5.70 2.94 25.96
C ILE A 648 -6.70 1.88 25.46
N HIS A 649 -6.24 0.97 24.59
CA HIS A 649 -7.06 -0.08 24.01
C HIS A 649 -7.58 -1.04 25.08
N ARG A 650 -6.70 -1.48 25.99
CA ARG A 650 -7.10 -2.29 27.15
C ARG A 650 -8.16 -1.58 28.00
N LYS A 651 -7.89 -0.33 28.38
CA LYS A 651 -8.80 0.45 29.24
C LYS A 651 -10.20 0.53 28.62
N LEU A 652 -10.28 0.89 27.34
CA LEU A 652 -11.55 0.99 26.61
C LEU A 652 -12.25 -0.37 26.46
N ALA A 653 -11.50 -1.45 26.25
CA ALA A 653 -12.08 -2.79 26.16
C ALA A 653 -12.71 -3.25 27.49
N VAL A 654 -12.02 -3.01 28.63
CA VAL A 654 -12.56 -3.32 29.98
C VAL A 654 -13.77 -2.46 30.31
N GLU A 655 -13.74 -1.16 29.97
CA GLU A 655 -14.87 -0.23 30.12
C GLU A 655 -16.06 -0.65 29.23
N GLY A 656 -15.79 -1.24 28.07
CA GLY A 656 -16.79 -1.74 27.13
C GLY A 656 -17.42 -3.09 27.50
N LEU A 657 -16.75 -3.91 28.31
CA LEU A 657 -17.22 -5.25 28.73
C LEU A 657 -17.91 -5.19 30.11
N THR A 658 -18.98 -4.41 30.21
CA THR A 658 -19.71 -4.25 31.50
C THR A 658 -20.86 -5.22 31.70
N GLN A 659 -21.44 -5.73 30.62
CA GLN A 659 -22.58 -6.64 30.66
C GLN A 659 -22.12 -8.09 30.81
N ALA A 660 -22.89 -8.91 31.52
CA ALA A 660 -22.59 -10.33 31.69
C ALA A 660 -22.69 -11.12 30.37
N VAL A 661 -23.57 -10.68 29.46
CA VAL A 661 -23.74 -11.27 28.12
C VAL A 661 -24.01 -10.14 27.14
N ILE A 662 -23.25 -10.11 26.05
CA ILE A 662 -23.45 -9.17 24.94
C ILE A 662 -23.87 -9.97 23.72
N HIS A 663 -25.00 -9.62 23.13
CA HIS A 663 -25.54 -10.32 21.96
C HIS A 663 -25.06 -9.70 20.65
N GLU A 664 -24.91 -10.52 19.60
CA GLU A 664 -24.48 -10.04 18.26
C GLU A 664 -25.35 -8.90 17.73
N ARG A 665 -26.66 -8.91 18.03
CA ARG A 665 -27.61 -7.83 17.68
C ARG A 665 -27.20 -6.44 18.19
N ASP A 666 -26.35 -6.37 19.22
CA ASP A 666 -25.88 -5.13 19.86
C ASP A 666 -24.45 -4.76 19.46
N PHE A 667 -23.73 -5.60 18.71
CA PHE A 667 -22.33 -5.37 18.33
C PHE A 667 -22.12 -4.03 17.60
N TYR A 668 -23.06 -3.65 16.74
CA TYR A 668 -23.00 -2.38 16.02
C TYR A 668 -22.85 -1.18 16.97
N ARG A 669 -23.72 -1.09 17.98
CA ARG A 669 -23.68 0.00 18.99
C ARG A 669 -22.45 -0.10 19.88
N TRP A 670 -22.04 -1.32 20.19
CA TRP A 670 -20.90 -1.58 21.04
C TRP A 670 -19.59 -1.09 20.42
N ILE A 671 -19.34 -1.43 19.16
CA ILE A 671 -18.21 -0.93 18.38
C ILE A 671 -18.30 0.59 18.19
N GLU A 672 -19.51 1.11 17.92
CA GLU A 672 -19.72 2.55 17.75
C GLU A 672 -19.31 3.35 18.99
N SER A 673 -19.68 2.87 20.18
CA SER A 673 -19.27 3.48 21.45
C SER A 673 -17.75 3.41 21.66
N TYR A 674 -17.15 2.25 21.39
CA TYR A 674 -15.71 2.04 21.55
C TYR A 674 -14.88 3.02 20.72
N PHE A 675 -15.17 3.16 19.42
CA PHE A 675 -14.40 4.06 18.56
C PHE A 675 -14.66 5.53 18.86
N THR A 676 -15.88 5.91 19.25
CA THR A 676 -16.17 7.28 19.72
C THR A 676 -15.27 7.67 20.89
N GLN A 677 -15.12 6.77 21.86
CA GLN A 677 -14.24 7.01 23.02
C GLN A 677 -12.76 6.98 22.64
N LYS A 678 -12.36 6.07 21.73
CA LYS A 678 -10.99 5.99 21.22
C LYS A 678 -10.58 7.31 20.59
N MET A 679 -11.41 7.86 19.70
CA MET A 679 -11.13 9.11 19.02
C MET A 679 -10.89 10.28 19.98
N GLY A 680 -11.66 10.35 21.08
CA GLY A 680 -11.49 11.39 22.10
C GLY A 680 -10.21 11.27 22.94
N LYS A 681 -9.52 10.13 22.89
CA LYS A 681 -8.31 9.82 23.67
C LYS A 681 -7.04 9.65 22.82
N THR A 682 -7.14 9.69 21.49
CA THR A 682 -6.00 9.52 20.57
C THR A 682 -5.24 10.84 20.37
N ASP A 683 -3.89 10.77 20.38
CA ASP A 683 -3.04 11.88 19.97
C ASP A 683 -2.91 11.91 18.44
N TYR A 684 -3.17 13.08 17.85
CA TYR A 684 -3.13 13.30 16.40
C TYR A 684 -1.96 14.20 15.97
N THR A 685 -0.95 14.39 16.83
CA THR A 685 0.25 15.20 16.52
C THR A 685 0.93 14.72 15.23
N VAL A 686 1.17 13.42 15.08
CA VAL A 686 1.77 12.86 13.86
C VAL A 686 0.97 13.22 12.60
N ALA A 687 -0.37 13.11 12.61
CA ALA A 687 -1.19 13.52 11.48
C ALA A 687 -1.13 15.03 11.20
N ARG A 688 -1.06 15.87 12.24
CA ARG A 688 -0.92 17.33 12.09
C ARG A 688 0.42 17.68 11.44
N ASP A 689 1.51 17.04 11.87
CA ASP A 689 2.84 17.34 11.37
C ASP A 689 2.99 16.92 9.89
N ILE A 690 2.51 15.71 9.55
CA ILE A 690 2.46 15.25 8.15
C ILE A 690 1.61 16.18 7.29
N TRP A 691 0.47 16.64 7.81
CA TRP A 691 -0.39 17.60 7.10
C TRP A 691 0.29 18.97 6.92
N SER A 692 1.12 19.41 7.86
CA SER A 692 1.98 20.59 7.69
C SER A 692 2.97 20.39 6.54
N GLY A 693 3.59 19.21 6.48
CA GLY A 693 4.48 18.83 5.39
C GLY A 693 3.81 18.84 4.02
N VAL A 694 2.59 18.27 3.91
CA VAL A 694 1.78 18.30 2.68
C VAL A 694 1.53 19.74 2.21
N ARG A 695 1.11 20.64 3.12
CA ARG A 695 0.84 22.05 2.79
C ARG A 695 2.10 22.84 2.41
N SER A 696 3.26 22.41 2.86
CA SER A 696 4.52 23.12 2.64
C SER A 696 5.37 22.50 1.53
N LEU A 697 4.90 21.43 0.88
CA LEU A 697 5.68 20.61 -0.05
C LEU A 697 7.00 20.11 0.57
N ARG A 698 6.95 19.75 1.86
CA ARG A 698 8.08 19.19 2.62
C ARG A 698 7.99 17.68 2.67
N PHE A 699 8.64 17.04 1.71
CA PHE A 699 8.54 15.60 1.56
C PHE A 699 9.48 14.84 2.50
N TYR A 700 10.73 15.30 2.61
CA TYR A 700 11.78 14.69 3.41
C TYR A 700 12.86 15.71 3.79
N ASP A 701 13.36 15.66 5.01
CA ASP A 701 14.47 16.48 5.49
C ASP A 701 15.66 15.58 5.85
N GLN A 702 16.77 15.77 5.15
CA GLN A 702 18.03 15.03 5.38
C GLN A 702 18.89 15.69 6.46
N ASN A 703 18.74 17.01 6.64
CA ASN A 703 19.60 17.82 7.49
C ASN A 703 19.06 17.92 8.92
N ASP A 704 17.75 17.75 9.07
CA ASP A 704 17.08 17.61 10.36
C ASP A 704 16.10 16.42 10.33
N PRO A 705 16.59 15.18 10.55
CA PRO A 705 15.75 14.00 10.61
C PRO A 705 14.72 14.06 11.74
N ASP A 706 14.95 14.91 12.73
CA ASP A 706 14.09 15.13 13.89
C ASP A 706 12.99 16.17 13.59
N ASN A 707 13.09 16.89 12.47
CA ASN A 707 12.05 17.79 11.99
C ASN A 707 10.75 17.01 11.77
N CYS A 708 9.80 17.27 12.66
CA CYS A 708 8.56 16.52 12.69
C CYS A 708 7.61 16.91 11.56
N GLU A 709 7.78 18.04 10.86
CA GLU A 709 6.80 18.53 9.89
C GLU A 709 7.08 18.09 8.44
N THR A 710 7.29 16.79 8.23
CA THR A 710 7.55 16.22 6.89
C THR A 710 6.63 15.05 6.56
N VAL A 711 6.38 14.87 5.26
CA VAL A 711 5.62 13.72 4.74
C VAL A 711 6.29 12.39 5.09
N SER A 712 7.62 12.36 5.21
CA SER A 712 8.41 11.16 5.48
C SER A 712 8.10 10.46 6.81
N ARG A 713 7.40 11.12 7.72
CA ARG A 713 6.88 10.52 8.96
C ARG A 713 5.73 9.56 8.74
N PHE A 714 5.05 9.62 7.60
CA PHE A 714 4.01 8.64 7.30
C PHE A 714 4.62 7.24 7.16
N ARG A 715 4.41 6.40 8.18
CA ARG A 715 4.89 5.02 8.24
C ARG A 715 3.77 4.13 8.73
N LEU A 716 3.14 3.41 7.80
CA LEU A 716 2.04 2.51 8.15
C LEU A 716 2.54 1.23 8.86
N ILE A 717 3.82 0.88 8.67
CA ILE A 717 4.48 -0.25 9.33
C ILE A 717 5.72 0.30 10.03
N GLU A 718 5.78 0.14 11.36
CA GLU A 718 6.97 0.46 12.14
C GLU A 718 8.04 -0.61 11.95
N GLN A 719 9.31 -0.20 11.85
CA GLN A 719 10.42 -1.16 11.82
C GLN A 719 10.78 -1.56 13.25
N GLN A 720 10.61 -2.84 13.57
CA GLN A 720 11.12 -3.41 14.82
C GLN A 720 12.65 -3.51 14.74
N VAL A 721 13.35 -2.74 15.58
CA VAL A 721 14.81 -2.54 15.50
C VAL A 721 15.60 -3.79 15.90
N ASP A 722 15.00 -4.71 16.67
CA ASP A 722 15.68 -5.89 17.24
C ASP A 722 15.28 -7.23 16.62
N MET A 723 14.74 -7.21 15.40
CA MET A 723 14.25 -8.40 14.71
C MET A 723 15.07 -8.73 13.46
N ALA A 724 15.24 -10.01 13.19
CA ALA A 724 16.02 -10.56 12.10
C ALA A 724 15.19 -11.54 11.24
N SER A 725 15.45 -11.56 9.94
CA SER A 725 14.88 -12.56 9.03
C SER A 725 15.67 -13.85 9.13
N LEU A 726 15.01 -14.94 9.51
CA LEU A 726 15.59 -16.29 9.61
C LEU A 726 14.94 -17.20 8.58
N PHE A 727 15.74 -17.76 7.67
CA PHE A 727 15.33 -18.82 6.76
C PHE A 727 15.49 -20.18 7.44
N VAL A 728 14.44 -21.00 7.42
CA VAL A 728 14.39 -22.29 8.13
C VAL A 728 14.44 -23.45 7.13
N GLN A 729 15.55 -24.19 7.11
CA GLN A 729 15.67 -25.45 6.33
C GLN A 729 14.99 -26.60 7.07
N MET A 730 13.66 -26.68 6.95
CA MET A 730 12.85 -27.69 7.65
C MET A 730 12.60 -28.98 6.87
N ASP A 731 12.80 -28.94 5.55
CA ASP A 731 12.57 -30.04 4.63
C ASP A 731 13.51 -29.95 3.41
N GLU A 732 13.58 -31.03 2.63
CA GLU A 732 14.41 -31.11 1.41
C GLU A 732 14.12 -29.97 0.43
N ARG A 733 12.85 -29.55 0.33
CA ARG A 733 12.44 -28.44 -0.54
C ARG A 733 13.01 -27.10 -0.07
N ALA A 734 13.06 -26.85 1.24
CA ALA A 734 13.66 -25.65 1.80
C ALA A 734 15.18 -25.63 1.54
N GLU A 735 15.84 -26.79 1.61
CA GLU A 735 17.26 -26.95 1.24
C GLU A 735 17.48 -26.59 -0.23
N GLU A 736 16.71 -27.18 -1.16
CA GLU A 736 16.75 -26.84 -2.59
C GLU A 736 16.53 -25.34 -2.87
N VAL A 737 15.55 -24.72 -2.20
CA VAL A 737 15.26 -23.29 -2.35
C VAL A 737 16.42 -22.43 -1.86
N TRP A 738 17.09 -22.84 -0.78
CA TRP A 738 18.26 -22.14 -0.26
C TRP A 738 19.46 -22.27 -1.19
N GLU A 739 19.74 -23.47 -1.70
CA GLU A 739 20.83 -23.71 -2.65
C GLU A 739 20.66 -22.88 -3.91
N ARG A 740 19.44 -22.83 -4.46
CA ARG A 740 19.10 -21.95 -5.58
C ARG A 740 19.29 -20.47 -5.25
N TYR A 741 18.91 -20.02 -4.05
CA TYR A 741 19.16 -18.64 -3.63
C TYR A 741 20.66 -18.33 -3.59
N MET A 742 21.48 -19.23 -3.05
CA MET A 742 22.94 -19.03 -3.02
C MET A 742 23.55 -19.00 -4.42
N ALA A 743 23.16 -19.94 -5.29
CA ALA A 743 23.71 -20.07 -6.65
C ALA A 743 23.21 -18.99 -7.61
N GLU A 744 21.91 -18.69 -7.60
CA GLU A 744 21.28 -17.79 -8.58
C GLU A 744 21.29 -16.31 -8.11
N VAL A 745 21.27 -16.05 -6.79
CA VAL A 745 21.17 -14.68 -6.23
C VAL A 745 22.49 -14.23 -5.60
N VAL A 746 22.98 -14.93 -4.58
CA VAL A 746 24.16 -14.47 -3.82
C VAL A 746 25.42 -14.48 -4.68
N ALA A 747 25.63 -15.55 -5.46
CA ALA A 747 26.80 -15.69 -6.33
C ALA A 747 26.75 -14.79 -7.59
N GLN A 748 25.61 -14.18 -7.92
CA GLN A 748 25.46 -13.40 -9.15
C GLN A 748 26.13 -12.01 -9.02
N PRO A 749 27.23 -11.71 -9.74
CA PRO A 749 27.94 -10.42 -9.62
C PRO A 749 27.15 -9.26 -10.22
N ASN A 750 26.35 -9.50 -11.26
CA ASN A 750 25.56 -8.46 -11.92
C ASN A 750 24.33 -8.11 -11.08
N GLY A 751 24.25 -6.87 -10.57
CA GLY A 751 23.16 -6.43 -9.70
C GLY A 751 21.75 -6.52 -10.31
N LEU A 752 21.61 -6.36 -11.64
CA LEU A 752 20.33 -6.50 -12.33
C LEU A 752 19.90 -7.97 -12.39
N LEU A 753 20.78 -8.85 -12.86
CA LEU A 753 20.50 -10.29 -12.92
C LEU A 753 20.27 -10.87 -11.53
N ARG A 754 21.00 -10.38 -10.51
CA ARG A 754 20.80 -10.74 -9.10
C ARG A 754 19.39 -10.39 -8.63
N LYS A 755 18.93 -9.17 -8.94
CA LYS A 755 17.58 -8.72 -8.59
C LYS A 755 16.53 -9.56 -9.29
N GLU A 756 16.70 -9.86 -10.59
CA GLU A 756 15.77 -10.69 -11.34
C GLU A 756 15.70 -12.12 -10.79
N ALA A 757 16.84 -12.75 -10.50
CA ALA A 757 16.91 -14.07 -9.88
C ALA A 757 16.20 -14.10 -8.52
N TYR A 758 16.44 -13.11 -7.67
CA TYR A 758 15.73 -13.01 -6.38
C TYR A 758 14.22 -12.87 -6.56
N LEU A 759 13.77 -12.04 -7.51
CA LEU A 759 12.35 -11.84 -7.76
C LEU A 759 11.64 -13.13 -8.21
N LYS A 760 12.29 -14.01 -8.99
CA LYS A 760 11.77 -15.35 -9.34
C LYS A 760 11.60 -16.24 -8.11
N LEU A 761 12.58 -16.22 -7.21
CA LEU A 761 12.60 -17.09 -6.02
C LEU A 761 11.81 -16.52 -4.84
N ARG A 762 11.49 -15.22 -4.85
CA ARG A 762 11.04 -14.45 -3.68
C ARG A 762 9.87 -15.09 -2.96
N ARG A 763 8.82 -15.51 -3.67
CA ARG A 763 7.60 -16.07 -3.06
C ARG A 763 7.89 -17.36 -2.30
N THR A 764 8.57 -18.31 -2.94
CA THR A 764 8.99 -19.57 -2.32
C THR A 764 10.00 -19.35 -1.21
N PHE A 765 10.99 -18.48 -1.42
CA PHE A 765 12.02 -18.17 -0.43
C PHE A 765 11.42 -17.55 0.84
N GLN A 766 10.55 -16.55 0.69
CA GLN A 766 9.85 -15.91 1.81
C GLN A 766 8.88 -16.86 2.54
N SER A 767 8.41 -17.94 1.90
CA SER A 767 7.52 -18.91 2.54
C SER A 767 8.19 -19.73 3.65
N TYR A 768 9.53 -19.75 3.69
CA TYR A 768 10.35 -20.39 4.71
C TYR A 768 11.04 -19.40 5.65
N ILE A 769 10.73 -18.10 5.54
CA ILE A 769 11.28 -17.05 6.41
C ILE A 769 10.32 -16.74 7.56
N ILE A 770 10.90 -16.57 8.75
CA ILE A 770 10.23 -16.00 9.92
C ILE A 770 11.03 -14.83 10.49
N SER A 771 10.35 -13.95 11.20
CA SER A 771 10.96 -12.85 11.94
C SER A 771 11.25 -13.30 13.38
N VAL A 772 12.50 -13.20 13.82
CA VAL A 772 12.98 -13.70 15.13
C VAL A 772 13.87 -12.66 15.82
N PRO A 773 14.05 -12.69 17.16
CA PRO A 773 14.89 -11.71 17.83
C PRO A 773 16.32 -11.85 17.37
N LEU A 774 16.94 -10.74 16.98
CA LEU A 774 18.31 -10.73 16.49
C LEU A 774 19.24 -11.43 17.47
N LYS A 775 19.09 -11.15 18.79
CA LYS A 775 19.89 -11.75 19.87
C LYS A 775 19.94 -13.29 19.87
N ARG A 776 18.93 -13.98 19.32
CA ARG A 776 18.87 -15.44 19.29
C ARG A 776 19.59 -16.06 18.10
N VAL A 777 19.74 -15.32 17.01
CA VAL A 777 20.28 -15.82 15.74
C VAL A 777 21.65 -15.26 15.40
N LYS A 778 22.24 -14.41 16.25
CA LYS A 778 23.59 -13.84 16.05
C LYS A 778 24.68 -14.86 15.76
N ASN A 779 24.54 -16.08 16.27
CA ASN A 779 25.52 -17.16 16.10
C ASN A 779 25.26 -18.02 14.84
N LEU A 780 24.17 -17.77 14.12
CA LEU A 780 23.86 -18.46 12.87
C LEU A 780 24.54 -17.78 11.69
N GLU A 781 24.70 -18.52 10.59
CA GLU A 781 25.28 -18.02 9.36
C GLU A 781 24.40 -16.91 8.76
N LEU A 782 25.00 -15.75 8.44
CA LEU A 782 24.33 -14.62 7.82
C LEU A 782 24.74 -14.53 6.34
N HIS A 783 23.76 -14.63 5.45
CA HIS A 783 23.97 -14.49 4.01
C HIS A 783 23.12 -13.34 3.44
N GLY A 784 23.79 -12.26 3.04
CA GLY A 784 23.12 -11.02 2.69
C GLY A 784 22.46 -10.38 3.92
N SER A 785 21.13 -10.36 3.97
CA SER A 785 20.36 -9.82 5.11
C SER A 785 19.49 -10.88 5.80
N VAL A 786 19.78 -12.16 5.57
CA VAL A 786 18.97 -13.29 6.06
C VAL A 786 19.87 -14.31 6.76
N PHE A 787 19.50 -14.69 7.98
CA PHE A 787 20.15 -15.76 8.72
C PHE A 787 19.66 -17.13 8.24
N LEU A 788 20.54 -18.13 8.25
CA LEU A 788 20.22 -19.51 7.90
C LEU A 788 20.14 -20.39 9.14
N LEU A 789 19.01 -21.07 9.34
CA LEU A 789 18.91 -22.21 10.24
C LEU A 789 18.99 -23.50 9.42
N ARG A 790 20.14 -24.18 9.51
CA ARG A 790 20.36 -25.47 8.85
C ARG A 790 19.64 -26.62 9.57
N ASN A 791 19.41 -27.70 8.84
CA ASN A 791 18.73 -28.90 9.32
C ASN A 791 19.41 -29.49 10.57
N GLU A 792 20.76 -29.48 10.65
CA GLU A 792 21.50 -30.06 11.79
C GLU A 792 21.26 -29.31 13.12
N LEU A 793 20.94 -28.02 13.04
CA LEU A 793 20.65 -27.17 14.21
C LEU A 793 19.14 -26.99 14.43
N LEU A 794 18.30 -27.55 13.56
CA LEU A 794 16.87 -27.30 13.53
C LEU A 794 16.21 -27.63 14.87
N SER A 795 16.54 -28.79 15.46
CA SER A 795 15.97 -29.24 16.75
C SER A 795 16.26 -28.30 17.93
N GLN A 796 17.32 -27.49 17.85
CA GLN A 796 17.72 -26.55 18.90
C GLN A 796 16.96 -25.22 18.80
N TYR A 797 16.65 -24.78 17.57
CA TYR A 797 16.09 -23.46 17.31
C TYR A 797 14.64 -23.48 16.82
N TYR A 798 14.13 -24.62 16.37
CA TYR A 798 12.83 -24.71 15.71
C TYR A 798 12.16 -26.08 15.86
N LYS A 799 10.94 -26.10 16.40
CA LYS A 799 10.12 -27.32 16.55
C LYS A 799 9.18 -27.51 15.35
N VAL A 800 9.61 -28.33 14.39
CA VAL A 800 8.87 -28.66 13.17
C VAL A 800 7.55 -29.38 13.50
N ASN A 801 6.47 -29.05 12.80
CA ASN A 801 5.12 -29.57 13.03
C ASN A 801 4.57 -29.32 14.45
N ASP A 802 5.22 -28.46 15.25
CA ASP A 802 4.82 -28.09 16.61
C ASP A 802 4.79 -26.55 16.73
N THR A 803 5.39 -25.94 17.75
CA THR A 803 5.27 -24.49 17.99
C THR A 803 6.17 -23.60 17.13
N GLY A 804 7.02 -24.16 16.27
CA GLY A 804 7.97 -23.39 15.45
C GLY A 804 9.19 -22.93 16.24
N PHE A 805 9.66 -21.71 16.00
CA PHE A 805 10.91 -21.20 16.58
C PHE A 805 10.92 -21.27 18.12
N VAL A 806 12.01 -21.75 18.69
CA VAL A 806 12.19 -21.93 20.13
C VAL A 806 12.44 -20.58 20.78
N ARG A 807 11.54 -20.19 21.69
CA ARG A 807 11.59 -18.93 22.43
C ARG A 807 11.81 -19.16 23.91
N HIS A 808 12.44 -18.18 24.56
CA HIS A 808 12.56 -18.13 26.01
C HIS A 808 11.74 -16.98 26.59
N SER A 809 11.45 -17.06 27.90
CA SER A 809 10.68 -16.06 28.64
C SER A 809 11.24 -14.64 28.52
N GLU A 810 12.57 -14.49 28.47
CA GLU A 810 13.27 -13.21 28.30
C GLU A 810 13.12 -12.58 26.91
N ASP A 811 12.51 -13.28 25.95
CA ASP A 811 12.24 -12.71 24.63
C ASP A 811 10.95 -11.88 24.63
N ALA A 812 10.12 -12.00 25.67
CA ALA A 812 8.79 -11.41 25.85
C ALA A 812 8.65 -9.93 25.46
N ASP A 813 9.64 -9.08 25.75
CA ASP A 813 9.55 -7.62 25.59
C ASP A 813 9.80 -7.13 24.15
N VAL A 814 10.26 -8.00 23.26
CA VAL A 814 10.64 -7.63 21.88
C VAL A 814 9.44 -7.71 20.91
N TRP A 815 8.26 -8.12 21.38
CA TRP A 815 7.15 -8.55 20.53
C TRP A 815 5.95 -7.61 20.55
N MET A 816 5.99 -6.60 19.68
CA MET A 816 4.81 -5.78 19.34
C MET A 816 4.41 -6.01 17.88
N LEU A 817 3.67 -7.11 17.64
CA LEU A 817 3.05 -7.57 16.37
C LEU A 817 3.97 -7.93 15.20
#